data_AF-A0A261CIR1-F1
#
_entry.id   AF-A0A261CIR1-F1
#
_cell.length_a   1.000
_cell.length_b   1.000
_cell.length_c   1.000
_cell.angle_alpha   90.00
_cell.angle_beta   90.00
_cell.angle_gamma   90.00
#
_symmetry.space_group_name_H-M   'P 1'
#
loop_
_entity.id
_entity.type
_entity.pdbx_description
1 polymer ?
#
loop_
_entity_poly.entity_id
_entity_poly.type
_entity_poly.pdbx_seq_one_letter_code
_entity_poly.pdbx_strand_id
1 'polypeptide(L)'
;MLNSLFFVNTSGDVLLEKHWKSVIHRSICDYFFDIQKKSHHPEDVPPIISTPHHYLINVYQNNLYLVAVITVETPPLMVIEFLHRVITTFAQYFDEFSDSSIKENCVMVFELLDEMLDNGFPLVTEMNILQDLIKPPNFLRNIANQVTGRTNLSETLPTGQLSNIPWRRQGVKYTNNEAYFDVIEEIDVIVDKQGSTVFAEIQGYVDVCCKLSGMPDLTMTLINPRLLDDVSFHPCVRYKRWENEKVLSFVPPDGNFRLLSYHIAAQNMVAIPIYVRQVISLKPNAGKLDLTVGPKLSMGKVLEDVILEITMPKCVQNCNLVASHGKIAFDPTTKLMQWTIGKIEVGKPSTLKGSIAVSGTVVPESPSISLKFKINQLVLSGLKAQATGKELIETLKFKPDLITKASIIREHEELNDNFHQPSNREGLTQLAYITPWNNKGYALAEKTAHKLTHVSPVWFQAKASKVDGKLISCKIEGTHDIDRDWLERLREKNEKIKIVPRILFDGWSADDMKDLLMNSQLSRSCFVDIANFYSRNQFEGAIVEIYMQALISVQSLQIKEFVIESMQDLSKQFKKLHMELILTVPAPLEWDNKPNNLVTPDEFKKLTEVSDFVQIMTYDYHGNKPAGVAPYDWFENCVFYLGTGPKTLAGLNYYGYEFSKGKMEAVTFDRYLKVLKSDQTTLSFDETSMEHKLKTQTSVIYYPTLTSLELRINMAHRYEMGIAIWDYGQGLDYFSNLLI
;
A
#
# COMPACT_ATOMS: atom_id res chain seq x y z
N MET A 1 -7.71 17.58 -20.72
CA MET A 1 -6.43 17.30 -21.36
C MET A 1 -6.65 16.59 -22.71
N LEU A 2 -7.23 15.40 -22.74
CA LEU A 2 -7.77 14.79 -23.96
C LEU A 2 -9.11 15.42 -24.37
N ASN A 3 -9.32 15.58 -25.68
CA ASN A 3 -10.61 15.99 -26.22
C ASN A 3 -11.40 14.79 -26.76
N SER A 4 -10.71 13.89 -27.46
CA SER A 4 -11.33 12.73 -28.13
C SER A 4 -10.35 11.56 -28.23
N LEU A 5 -10.88 10.35 -28.32
CA LEU A 5 -10.14 9.12 -28.50
C LEU A 5 -10.81 8.29 -29.60
N PHE A 6 -10.03 7.84 -30.57
CA PHE A 6 -10.47 7.01 -31.67
C PHE A 6 -9.78 5.64 -31.61
N PHE A 7 -10.54 4.57 -31.80
CA PHE A 7 -10.05 3.21 -31.95
C PHE A 7 -10.05 2.87 -33.43
N VAL A 8 -8.88 2.56 -33.98
CA VAL A 8 -8.66 2.48 -35.43
C VAL A 8 -7.95 1.18 -35.76
N ASN A 9 -8.46 0.41 -36.73
CA ASN A 9 -7.78 -0.82 -37.17
C ASN A 9 -6.67 -0.52 -38.19
N THR A 10 -5.82 -1.51 -38.49
CA THR A 10 -4.76 -1.38 -39.50
C THR A 10 -5.27 -1.13 -40.93
N SER A 11 -6.54 -1.43 -41.21
CA SER A 11 -7.18 -1.18 -42.51
C SER A 11 -7.65 0.27 -42.70
N GLY A 12 -7.65 1.07 -41.64
CA GLY A 12 -8.08 2.47 -41.65
C GLY A 12 -9.54 2.69 -41.22
N ASP A 13 -10.22 1.68 -40.69
CA ASP A 13 -11.59 1.82 -40.17
C ASP A 13 -11.58 2.29 -38.72
N VAL A 14 -12.42 3.29 -38.42
CA VAL A 14 -12.68 3.75 -37.06
C VAL A 14 -13.75 2.85 -36.43
N LEU A 15 -13.35 2.08 -35.42
CA LEU A 15 -14.21 1.12 -34.72
C LEU A 15 -15.11 1.81 -33.69
N LEU A 16 -14.53 2.73 -32.93
CA LEU A 16 -15.18 3.45 -31.84
C LEU A 16 -14.56 4.83 -31.70
N GLU A 17 -15.37 5.82 -31.35
CA GLU A 17 -14.91 7.16 -31.00
C GLU A 17 -15.59 7.64 -29.72
N LYS A 18 -14.83 8.27 -28.83
CA LYS A 18 -15.34 8.92 -27.63
C LYS A 18 -14.86 10.35 -27.56
N HIS A 19 -15.77 11.26 -27.23
CA HIS A 19 -15.49 12.68 -27.03
C HIS A 19 -15.83 13.06 -25.58
N TRP A 20 -14.98 13.86 -24.93
CA TRP A 20 -15.18 14.33 -23.55
C TRP A 20 -15.41 15.84 -23.43
N LYS A 21 -14.97 16.62 -24.42
CA LYS A 21 -15.09 18.10 -24.40
C LYS A 21 -16.00 18.61 -25.50
N SER A 22 -15.57 18.43 -26.73
CA SER A 22 -16.27 18.86 -27.93
C SER A 22 -16.22 17.72 -28.94
N VAL A 23 -17.28 17.62 -29.75
CA VAL A 23 -17.29 16.68 -30.86
C VAL A 23 -16.22 17.10 -31.86
N ILE A 24 -15.29 16.19 -32.16
CA ILE A 24 -14.25 16.38 -33.17
C ILE A 24 -14.60 15.50 -34.37
N HIS A 25 -14.67 16.11 -35.55
CA HIS A 25 -15.04 15.39 -36.76
C HIS A 25 -13.97 14.36 -37.15
N ARG A 26 -14.40 13.19 -37.63
CA ARG A 26 -13.54 12.04 -38.01
C ARG A 26 -12.46 12.36 -39.04
N SER A 27 -12.65 13.41 -39.84
CA SER A 27 -11.64 13.87 -40.81
C SER A 27 -10.30 14.25 -40.16
N ILE A 28 -10.26 14.45 -38.83
CA ILE A 28 -8.99 14.63 -38.15
C ILE A 28 -8.09 13.38 -38.25
N CYS A 29 -8.66 12.18 -38.38
CA CYS A 29 -7.91 10.95 -38.55
C CYS A 29 -7.25 10.85 -39.93
N ASP A 30 -7.66 11.65 -40.93
CA ASP A 30 -7.04 11.65 -42.26
C ASP A 30 -5.54 11.99 -42.20
N TYR A 31 -5.16 12.90 -41.29
CA TYR A 31 -3.75 13.22 -41.02
C TYR A 31 -2.97 12.00 -40.48
N PHE A 32 -3.61 11.18 -39.65
CA PHE A 32 -3.03 9.94 -39.15
C PHE A 32 -2.92 8.90 -40.28
N PHE A 33 -3.98 8.69 -41.06
CA PHE A 33 -4.00 7.74 -42.16
C PHE A 33 -2.96 8.04 -43.25
N ASP A 34 -2.71 9.33 -43.54
CA ASP A 34 -1.70 9.74 -44.50
C ASP A 34 -0.28 9.37 -44.07
N ILE A 35 0.00 9.36 -42.76
CA ILE A 35 1.29 8.96 -42.20
C ILE A 35 1.38 7.45 -42.10
N GLN A 36 0.30 6.78 -41.67
CA GLN A 36 0.20 5.32 -41.64
C GLN A 36 0.51 4.71 -43.02
N LYS A 37 -0.07 5.27 -44.10
CA LYS A 37 0.18 4.81 -45.49
C LYS A 37 1.63 4.99 -45.97
N LYS A 38 2.37 5.93 -45.38
CA LYS A 38 3.77 6.19 -45.72
C LYS A 38 4.74 5.32 -44.91
N SER A 39 4.27 4.69 -43.85
CA SER A 39 5.07 3.88 -42.94
C SER A 39 5.20 2.45 -43.47
N HIS A 40 6.37 1.82 -43.34
CA HIS A 40 6.59 0.46 -43.83
C HIS A 40 5.98 -0.58 -42.90
N HIS A 41 6.12 -0.37 -41.59
CA HIS A 41 5.51 -1.17 -40.55
C HIS A 41 4.56 -0.33 -39.69
N PRO A 42 3.52 -0.93 -39.08
CA PRO A 42 2.63 -0.23 -38.15
C PRO A 42 3.35 0.48 -37.00
N GLU A 43 4.44 -0.10 -36.52
CA GLU A 43 5.26 0.44 -35.42
C GLU A 43 6.13 1.64 -35.84
N ASP A 44 6.31 1.87 -37.14
CA ASP A 44 7.08 3.01 -37.65
C ASP A 44 6.27 4.33 -37.64
N VAL A 45 4.97 4.25 -37.35
CA VAL A 45 4.12 5.44 -37.27
C VAL A 45 4.59 6.31 -36.09
N PRO A 46 4.95 7.58 -36.30
CA PRO A 46 5.39 8.44 -35.22
C PRO A 46 4.29 8.59 -34.16
N PRO A 47 4.62 8.49 -32.86
CA PRO A 47 3.62 8.51 -31.79
C PRO A 47 2.92 9.85 -31.66
N ILE A 48 3.52 10.94 -32.15
CA ILE A 48 2.96 12.29 -32.11
C ILE A 48 2.90 12.86 -33.52
N ILE A 49 1.72 13.29 -33.93
CA ILE A 49 1.45 13.87 -35.24
C ILE A 49 0.85 15.26 -35.04
N SER A 50 1.53 16.28 -35.56
CA SER A 50 1.04 17.67 -35.52
C SER A 50 0.10 17.94 -36.70
N THR A 51 -1.03 18.58 -36.41
CA THR A 51 -1.98 19.09 -37.40
C THR A 51 -2.15 20.60 -37.20
N PRO A 52 -2.81 21.35 -38.11
CA PRO A 52 -2.90 22.81 -38.01
C PRO A 52 -3.50 23.35 -36.70
N HIS A 53 -4.40 22.59 -36.06
CA HIS A 53 -5.14 23.04 -34.86
C HIS A 53 -5.17 22.01 -33.72
N HIS A 54 -4.64 20.81 -33.93
CA HIS A 54 -4.68 19.70 -32.98
C HIS A 54 -3.36 18.94 -32.99
N TYR A 55 -3.11 18.18 -31.92
CA TYR A 55 -2.09 17.14 -31.92
C TYR A 55 -2.76 15.78 -31.77
N LEU A 56 -2.29 14.81 -32.56
CA LEU A 56 -2.70 13.42 -32.48
C LEU A 56 -1.59 12.64 -31.78
N ILE A 57 -1.94 11.93 -30.72
CA ILE A 57 -1.03 11.06 -29.98
C ILE A 57 -1.56 9.64 -30.14
N ASN A 58 -0.71 8.72 -30.61
CA ASN A 58 -1.13 7.36 -30.89
C ASN A 58 -0.24 6.30 -30.25
N VAL A 59 -0.86 5.17 -29.92
CA VAL A 59 -0.21 3.93 -29.53
C VAL A 59 -0.79 2.78 -30.36
N TYR A 60 0.05 1.80 -30.68
CA TYR A 60 -0.31 0.63 -31.48
C TYR A 60 -0.17 -0.65 -30.65
N GLN A 61 -1.21 -1.48 -30.63
CA GLN A 61 -1.20 -2.78 -29.98
C GLN A 61 -2.18 -3.73 -30.68
N ASN A 62 -1.78 -4.98 -30.93
CA ASN A 62 -2.64 -6.05 -31.46
C ASN A 62 -3.47 -5.65 -32.71
N ASN A 63 -2.84 -5.01 -33.70
CA ASN A 63 -3.49 -4.52 -34.92
C ASN A 63 -4.52 -3.39 -34.72
N LEU A 64 -4.50 -2.72 -33.58
CA LEU A 64 -5.32 -1.56 -33.28
C LEU A 64 -4.45 -0.37 -32.90
N TYR A 65 -4.88 0.81 -33.33
CA TYR A 65 -4.37 2.10 -32.89
C TYR A 65 -5.38 2.77 -31.97
N LEU A 66 -4.90 3.29 -30.84
CA LEU A 66 -5.62 4.30 -30.06
C LEU A 66 -5.08 5.66 -30.46
N VAL A 67 -5.91 6.51 -31.06
CA VAL A 67 -5.54 7.86 -31.51
C VAL A 67 -6.24 8.88 -30.63
N ALA A 68 -5.49 9.48 -29.71
CA ALA A 68 -5.94 10.57 -28.85
C ALA A 68 -5.77 11.93 -29.54
N VAL A 69 -6.77 12.80 -29.39
CA VAL A 69 -6.75 14.16 -29.92
C VAL A 69 -6.67 15.16 -28.77
N ILE A 70 -5.67 16.04 -28.83
CA ILE A 70 -5.51 17.15 -27.89
C ILE A 70 -5.52 18.49 -28.62
N THR A 71 -6.06 19.51 -27.97
CA THR A 71 -6.15 20.90 -28.49
C THR A 71 -5.24 21.88 -27.76
N VAL A 72 -4.70 21.46 -26.62
CA VAL A 72 -3.82 22.26 -25.75
C VAL A 72 -2.55 21.47 -25.53
N GLU A 73 -1.42 22.16 -25.47
CA GLU A 73 -0.14 21.56 -25.15
C GLU A 73 -0.23 20.80 -23.82
N THR A 74 0.12 19.51 -23.88
CA THR A 74 0.03 18.56 -22.77
C THR A 74 1.28 17.69 -22.83
N PRO A 75 1.90 17.31 -21.68
CA PRO A 75 2.99 16.34 -21.67
C PRO A 75 2.62 15.05 -22.42
N PRO A 76 3.24 14.75 -23.57
CA PRO A 76 2.79 13.63 -24.42
C PRO A 76 2.90 12.27 -23.73
N LEU A 77 3.91 12.09 -22.87
CA LEU A 77 4.10 10.88 -22.08
C LEU A 77 2.92 10.57 -21.15
N MET A 78 2.25 11.59 -20.60
CA MET A 78 1.06 11.39 -19.77
C MET A 78 -0.09 10.80 -20.58
N VAL A 79 -0.26 11.26 -21.83
CA VAL A 79 -1.29 10.74 -22.74
C VAL A 79 -0.94 9.32 -23.15
N ILE A 80 0.33 9.06 -23.52
CA ILE A 80 0.80 7.72 -23.92
C ILE A 80 0.60 6.70 -22.78
N GLU A 81 1.01 7.02 -21.55
CA GLU A 81 0.78 6.16 -20.38
C GLU A 81 -0.71 5.89 -20.15
N PHE A 82 -1.56 6.91 -20.27
CA PHE A 82 -3.00 6.73 -20.17
C PHE A 82 -3.55 5.79 -21.24
N LEU A 83 -3.10 5.89 -22.50
CA LEU A 83 -3.54 4.99 -23.56
C LEU A 83 -3.08 3.54 -23.32
N HIS A 84 -1.86 3.33 -22.86
CA HIS A 84 -1.40 1.99 -22.44
C HIS A 84 -2.20 1.45 -21.25
N ARG A 85 -2.62 2.33 -20.32
CA ARG A 85 -3.50 1.96 -19.21
C ARG A 85 -4.87 1.52 -19.71
N VAL A 86 -5.47 2.22 -20.69
CA VAL A 86 -6.73 1.81 -21.33
C VAL A 86 -6.60 0.42 -21.97
N ILE A 87 -5.54 0.19 -22.74
CA ILE A 87 -5.27 -1.10 -23.37
C ILE A 87 -5.16 -2.21 -22.31
N THR A 88 -4.38 -1.97 -21.25
CA THR A 88 -4.19 -2.93 -20.16
C THR A 88 -5.52 -3.21 -19.45
N THR A 89 -6.34 -2.18 -19.22
CA THR A 89 -7.65 -2.34 -18.59
C THR A 89 -8.56 -3.22 -19.45
N PHE A 90 -8.64 -2.96 -20.75
CA PHE A 90 -9.49 -3.71 -21.65
C PHE A 90 -9.03 -5.16 -21.82
N ALA A 91 -7.73 -5.40 -21.90
CA ALA A 91 -7.19 -6.76 -21.93
C ALA A 91 -7.55 -7.55 -20.67
N GLN A 92 -7.61 -6.91 -19.49
CA GLN A 92 -8.01 -7.59 -18.25
C GLN A 92 -9.53 -7.79 -18.11
N TYR A 93 -10.34 -6.89 -18.69
CA TYR A 93 -11.81 -7.00 -18.66
C TYR A 93 -12.37 -7.99 -19.68
N PHE A 94 -11.72 -8.10 -20.84
CA PHE A 94 -12.20 -8.86 -21.99
C PHE A 94 -11.30 -10.05 -22.36
N ASP A 95 -10.34 -10.39 -21.51
CA ASP A 95 -9.26 -11.38 -21.70
C ASP A 95 -8.27 -11.05 -22.84
N GLU A 96 -8.68 -10.25 -23.82
CA GLU A 96 -7.86 -9.77 -24.92
C GLU A 96 -8.24 -8.35 -25.36
N PHE A 97 -7.26 -7.63 -25.91
CA PHE A 97 -7.47 -6.36 -26.60
C PHE A 97 -7.44 -6.61 -28.11
N SER A 98 -8.61 -6.68 -28.75
CA SER A 98 -8.80 -7.03 -30.17
C SER A 98 -9.98 -6.28 -30.80
N ASP A 99 -10.05 -6.26 -32.15
CA ASP A 99 -11.18 -5.64 -32.88
C ASP A 99 -12.54 -6.24 -32.48
N SER A 100 -12.58 -7.57 -32.32
CA SER A 100 -13.78 -8.30 -31.88
C SER A 100 -14.15 -7.97 -30.43
N SER A 101 -13.20 -7.99 -29.50
CA SER A 101 -13.50 -7.77 -28.08
C SER A 101 -14.06 -6.38 -27.81
N ILE A 102 -13.56 -5.35 -28.51
CA ILE A 102 -14.05 -3.97 -28.42
C ILE A 102 -15.47 -3.84 -29.00
N LYS A 103 -15.76 -4.46 -30.15
CA LYS A 103 -17.08 -4.40 -30.77
C LYS A 103 -18.15 -5.13 -29.96
N GLU A 104 -17.81 -6.31 -29.44
CA GLU A 104 -18.74 -7.13 -28.64
C GLU A 104 -19.06 -6.50 -27.28
N ASN A 105 -18.12 -5.75 -26.70
CA ASN A 105 -18.27 -5.13 -25.37
C ASN A 105 -18.39 -3.60 -25.41
N CYS A 106 -18.88 -3.04 -26.52
CA CYS A 106 -18.93 -1.61 -26.80
C CYS A 106 -19.55 -0.75 -25.66
N VAL A 107 -20.62 -1.23 -25.02
CA VAL A 107 -21.25 -0.53 -23.88
C VAL A 107 -20.28 -0.40 -22.70
N MET A 108 -19.62 -1.50 -22.32
CA MET A 108 -18.68 -1.51 -21.20
C MET A 108 -17.41 -0.71 -21.52
N VAL A 109 -16.98 -0.69 -22.78
CA VAL A 109 -15.90 0.19 -23.25
C VAL A 109 -16.23 1.65 -22.96
N PHE A 110 -17.45 2.11 -23.26
CA PHE A 110 -17.86 3.48 -22.95
C PHE A 110 -17.96 3.74 -21.45
N GLU A 111 -18.55 2.83 -20.68
CA GLU A 111 -18.63 2.94 -19.21
C GLU A 111 -17.23 3.07 -18.58
N LEU A 112 -16.29 2.22 -18.99
CA LEU A 112 -14.91 2.25 -18.50
C LEU A 112 -14.22 3.56 -18.90
N LEU A 113 -14.38 4.03 -20.13
CA LEU A 113 -13.77 5.27 -20.60
C LEU A 113 -14.32 6.52 -19.88
N ASP A 114 -15.60 6.52 -19.50
CA ASP A 114 -16.22 7.59 -18.72
C ASP A 114 -15.74 7.60 -17.26
N GLU A 115 -15.57 6.43 -16.64
CA GLU A 115 -15.01 6.34 -15.28
C GLU A 115 -13.50 6.63 -15.24
N MET A 116 -12.76 6.20 -16.26
CA MET A 116 -11.32 6.42 -16.33
C MET A 116 -10.94 7.88 -16.57
N LEU A 117 -11.79 8.66 -17.21
CA LEU A 117 -11.46 10.01 -17.67
C LEU A 117 -12.63 10.98 -17.55
N ASP A 118 -12.47 12.01 -16.71
CA ASP A 118 -13.46 13.08 -16.52
C ASP A 118 -13.00 14.39 -17.17
N ASN A 119 -13.86 14.98 -18.02
CA ASN A 119 -13.61 16.22 -18.77
C ASN A 119 -12.22 16.27 -19.46
N GLY A 120 -11.76 15.12 -19.94
CA GLY A 120 -10.47 15.02 -20.60
C GLY A 120 -9.29 14.71 -19.68
N PHE A 121 -9.47 14.51 -18.38
CA PHE A 121 -8.40 14.27 -17.39
C PHE A 121 -8.54 12.87 -16.76
N PRO A 122 -7.47 12.06 -16.69
CA PRO A 122 -7.51 10.77 -16.03
C PRO A 122 -7.91 10.92 -14.55
N LEU A 123 -8.88 10.11 -14.10
CA LEU A 123 -9.40 10.13 -12.74
C LEU A 123 -9.23 8.77 -12.07
N VAL A 124 -9.94 7.73 -12.54
CA VAL A 124 -9.93 6.39 -11.94
C VAL A 124 -9.24 5.40 -12.88
N THR A 125 -7.95 5.17 -12.69
CA THR A 125 -7.17 4.26 -13.55
C THR A 125 -6.79 2.94 -12.87
N GLU A 126 -7.14 2.78 -11.59
CA GLU A 126 -6.83 1.58 -10.82
C GLU A 126 -7.83 0.47 -11.09
N MET A 127 -7.32 -0.68 -11.57
CA MET A 127 -8.12 -1.84 -11.98
C MET A 127 -9.11 -2.29 -10.90
N ASN A 128 -8.62 -2.41 -9.66
CA ASN A 128 -9.43 -2.91 -8.56
C ASN A 128 -10.60 -1.98 -8.19
N ILE A 129 -10.45 -0.66 -8.38
CA ILE A 129 -11.54 0.31 -8.21
C ILE A 129 -12.51 0.20 -9.39
N LEU A 130 -11.98 0.14 -10.61
CA LEU A 130 -12.80 -0.01 -11.82
C LEU A 130 -13.67 -1.26 -11.74
N GLN A 131 -13.13 -2.40 -11.28
CA GLN A 131 -13.87 -3.67 -11.17
C GLN A 131 -14.97 -3.64 -10.10
N ASP A 132 -14.84 -2.76 -9.10
CA ASP A 132 -15.89 -2.56 -8.10
C ASP A 132 -17.00 -1.66 -8.64
N LEU A 133 -16.67 -0.62 -9.42
CA LEU A 133 -17.63 0.29 -10.07
C LEU A 133 -18.38 -0.40 -11.23
N ILE A 134 -17.61 -0.99 -12.14
CA ILE A 134 -18.05 -1.63 -13.38
C ILE A 134 -17.58 -3.09 -13.31
N LYS A 135 -18.52 -3.99 -13.01
CA LYS A 135 -18.17 -5.39 -12.75
C LYS A 135 -17.85 -6.14 -14.06
N PRO A 136 -16.75 -6.93 -14.12
CA PRO A 136 -16.39 -7.68 -15.31
C PRO A 136 -17.49 -8.66 -15.79
N PRO A 137 -17.55 -8.95 -17.10
CA PRO A 137 -18.56 -9.84 -17.67
C PRO A 137 -18.24 -11.31 -17.34
N ASN A 138 -18.82 -11.85 -16.26
CA ASN A 138 -18.76 -13.29 -15.99
C ASN A 138 -19.94 -14.04 -16.65
N PHE A 139 -19.64 -15.15 -17.33
CA PHE A 139 -20.59 -15.97 -18.11
C PHE A 139 -21.87 -16.36 -17.34
N LEU A 140 -21.76 -16.69 -16.05
CA LEU A 140 -22.89 -17.07 -15.20
C LEU A 140 -23.81 -15.89 -14.82
N ARG A 141 -23.31 -14.66 -14.90
CA ARG A 141 -24.02 -13.46 -14.45
C ARG A 141 -24.77 -12.74 -15.57
N ASN A 142 -24.30 -12.87 -16.82
CA ASN A 142 -25.05 -12.40 -17.99
C ASN A 142 -26.44 -13.06 -18.08
N ILE A 143 -26.54 -14.34 -17.69
CA ILE A 143 -27.80 -15.08 -17.59
C ILE A 143 -28.67 -14.55 -16.43
N ALA A 144 -28.08 -14.23 -15.28
CA ALA A 144 -28.81 -13.69 -14.13
C ALA A 144 -29.33 -12.26 -14.38
N ASN A 145 -28.57 -11.42 -15.08
CA ASN A 145 -28.96 -10.04 -15.38
C ASN A 145 -30.09 -9.98 -16.43
N GLN A 146 -30.10 -10.89 -17.43
CA GLN A 146 -31.22 -11.01 -18.38
C GLN A 146 -32.54 -11.42 -17.71
N VAL A 147 -32.47 -12.18 -16.61
CA VAL A 147 -33.67 -12.68 -15.89
C VAL A 147 -34.13 -11.73 -14.79
N THR A 148 -33.26 -10.84 -14.28
CA THR A 148 -33.55 -9.98 -13.11
C THR A 148 -33.60 -8.48 -13.40
N GLY A 149 -33.22 -8.04 -14.61
CA GLY A 149 -33.28 -6.61 -15.01
C GLY A 149 -32.29 -5.69 -14.28
N ARG A 150 -31.21 -6.25 -13.69
CA ARG A 150 -30.18 -5.49 -12.97
C ARG A 150 -29.05 -5.04 -13.91
N THR A 151 -28.57 -3.81 -13.73
CA THR A 151 -27.43 -3.22 -14.46
C THR A 151 -26.08 -3.73 -13.94
N ASN A 152 -25.00 -3.54 -14.71
CA ASN A 152 -23.64 -3.94 -14.32
C ASN A 152 -22.95 -2.96 -13.37
N LEU A 153 -23.54 -1.79 -13.16
CA LEU A 153 -23.06 -0.75 -12.25
C LEU A 153 -23.30 -1.12 -10.79
N SER A 154 -22.33 -0.79 -9.93
CA SER A 154 -22.47 -0.93 -8.48
C SER A 154 -23.36 0.17 -7.89
N GLU A 155 -24.28 -0.19 -6.99
CA GLU A 155 -25.13 0.75 -6.24
C GLU A 155 -24.37 1.46 -5.09
N THR A 156 -23.17 0.99 -4.75
CA THR A 156 -22.35 1.52 -3.65
C THR A 156 -21.01 2.02 -4.16
N LEU A 157 -20.64 3.25 -3.78
CA LEU A 157 -19.34 3.85 -4.08
C LEU A 157 -18.21 3.02 -3.44
N PRO A 158 -17.09 2.76 -4.14
CA PRO A 158 -15.96 2.02 -3.60
C PRO A 158 -15.26 2.84 -2.52
N THR A 159 -15.02 2.24 -1.34
CA THR A 159 -14.25 2.88 -0.26
C THR A 159 -12.78 3.17 -0.63
N GLY A 160 -12.26 2.54 -1.69
CA GLY A 160 -10.89 2.73 -2.18
C GLY A 160 -10.57 4.13 -2.73
N GLN A 161 -11.55 4.84 -3.31
CA GLN A 161 -11.35 6.19 -3.88
C GLN A 161 -10.99 7.26 -2.83
N LEU A 162 -11.35 7.05 -1.56
CA LEU A 162 -11.03 7.94 -0.45
C LEU A 162 -9.86 7.45 0.41
N SER A 163 -9.25 6.31 0.03
CA SER A 163 -8.18 5.68 0.80
C SER A 163 -6.79 6.01 0.24
N ASN A 164 -5.77 5.99 1.10
CA ASN A 164 -4.37 6.09 0.67
C ASN A 164 -3.83 4.82 -0.03
N ILE A 165 -4.68 3.81 -0.25
CA ILE A 165 -4.35 2.53 -0.93
C ILE A 165 -5.40 2.27 -2.02
N PRO A 166 -5.47 3.12 -3.06
CA PRO A 166 -6.50 3.04 -4.09
C PRO A 166 -6.42 1.73 -4.90
N TRP A 167 -5.27 1.08 -4.95
CA TRP A 167 -5.07 -0.14 -5.75
C TRP A 167 -5.58 -1.44 -5.09
N ARG A 168 -6.13 -1.42 -3.86
CA ARG A 168 -6.60 -2.62 -3.16
C ARG A 168 -8.00 -2.46 -2.57
N ARG A 169 -8.85 -3.47 -2.75
CA ARG A 169 -10.22 -3.50 -2.24
C ARG A 169 -10.26 -3.87 -0.75
N GLN A 170 -11.20 -3.28 -0.02
CA GLN A 170 -11.49 -3.70 1.35
C GLN A 170 -12.29 -5.01 1.38
N GLY A 171 -12.02 -5.85 2.38
CA GLY A 171 -12.81 -7.07 2.61
C GLY A 171 -12.57 -8.23 1.64
N VAL A 172 -11.47 -8.21 0.87
CA VAL A 172 -11.02 -9.34 0.04
C VAL A 172 -10.88 -10.59 0.91
N LYS A 173 -11.42 -11.72 0.45
CA LYS A 173 -11.35 -13.01 1.16
C LYS A 173 -11.00 -14.14 0.21
N TYR A 174 -9.96 -14.88 0.56
CA TYR A 174 -9.58 -16.13 -0.08
C TYR A 174 -9.64 -17.27 0.92
N THR A 175 -9.97 -18.47 0.44
CA THR A 175 -9.92 -19.70 1.25
C THR A 175 -8.48 -20.04 1.61
N ASN A 176 -7.56 -19.85 0.67
CA ASN A 176 -6.12 -20.03 0.84
C ASN A 176 -5.42 -18.71 0.52
N ASN A 177 -4.63 -18.23 1.47
CA ASN A 177 -3.85 -17.00 1.31
C ASN A 177 -2.50 -17.35 0.67
N GLU A 178 -2.34 -16.99 -0.60
CA GLU A 178 -1.13 -17.27 -1.39
C GLU A 178 -0.73 -16.05 -2.22
N ALA A 179 0.58 -15.86 -2.43
CA ALA A 179 1.11 -14.85 -3.34
C ALA A 179 2.29 -15.45 -4.12
N TYR A 180 2.23 -15.37 -5.43
CA TYR A 180 3.27 -15.85 -6.34
C TYR A 180 4.02 -14.65 -6.92
N PHE A 181 5.35 -14.77 -7.01
CA PHE A 181 6.24 -13.74 -7.52
C PHE A 181 7.07 -14.35 -8.65
N ASP A 182 6.81 -13.90 -9.87
CA ASP A 182 7.50 -14.35 -11.07
C ASP A 182 8.54 -13.31 -11.46
N VAL A 183 9.82 -13.69 -11.38
CA VAL A 183 10.94 -12.87 -11.85
C VAL A 183 11.24 -13.27 -13.29
N ILE A 184 11.02 -12.34 -14.21
CA ILE A 184 11.15 -12.53 -15.64
C ILE A 184 12.25 -11.61 -16.15
N GLU A 185 13.19 -12.14 -16.93
CA GLU A 185 14.27 -11.38 -17.54
C GLU A 185 14.30 -11.63 -19.05
N GLU A 186 14.38 -10.53 -19.80
CA GLU A 186 14.66 -10.48 -21.22
C GLU A 186 16.08 -9.96 -21.41
N ILE A 187 16.83 -10.57 -22.33
CA ILE A 187 18.26 -10.30 -22.49
C ILE A 187 18.52 -9.96 -23.95
N ASP A 188 18.99 -8.73 -24.18
CA ASP A 188 19.38 -8.26 -25.49
C ASP A 188 20.89 -8.29 -25.62
N VAL A 189 21.39 -9.03 -26.63
CA VAL A 189 22.82 -9.30 -26.79
C VAL A 189 23.25 -9.12 -28.23
N ILE A 190 24.31 -8.34 -28.43
CA ILE A 190 25.03 -8.26 -29.71
C ILE A 190 26.40 -8.91 -29.53
N VAL A 191 26.67 -9.93 -30.35
CA VAL A 191 27.94 -10.65 -30.36
C VAL A 191 28.63 -10.42 -31.70
N ASP A 192 29.93 -10.13 -31.66
CA ASP A 192 30.72 -9.99 -32.88
C ASP A 192 30.96 -11.34 -33.59
N LYS A 193 31.55 -11.28 -34.78
CA LYS A 193 31.85 -12.50 -35.57
C LYS A 193 32.88 -13.43 -34.93
N GLN A 194 33.66 -12.96 -33.94
CA GLN A 194 34.65 -13.74 -33.19
C GLN A 194 34.03 -14.42 -31.96
N GLY A 195 32.80 -14.07 -31.58
CA GLY A 195 32.13 -14.58 -30.39
C GLY A 195 32.33 -13.73 -29.15
N SER A 196 32.83 -12.50 -29.28
CA SER A 196 32.96 -11.53 -28.19
C SER A 196 31.67 -10.73 -28.03
N THR A 197 31.26 -10.49 -26.79
CA THR A 197 30.12 -9.63 -26.47
C THR A 197 30.44 -8.18 -26.77
N VAL A 198 29.64 -7.55 -27.65
CA VAL A 198 29.72 -6.11 -27.94
C VAL A 198 28.75 -5.34 -27.06
N PHE A 199 27.56 -5.91 -26.85
CA PHE A 199 26.49 -5.33 -26.07
C PHE A 199 25.73 -6.47 -25.37
N ALA A 200 25.34 -6.26 -24.12
CA ALA A 200 24.49 -7.19 -23.39
C ALA A 200 23.75 -6.42 -22.28
N GLU A 201 22.43 -6.38 -22.32
CA GLU A 201 21.61 -5.76 -21.26
C GLU A 201 20.54 -6.73 -20.78
N ILE A 202 20.05 -6.51 -19.58
CA ILE A 202 18.92 -7.27 -19.03
C ILE A 202 17.80 -6.29 -18.70
N GLN A 203 16.63 -6.58 -19.26
CA GLN A 203 15.38 -5.96 -18.88
C GLN A 203 14.59 -6.94 -18.01
N GLY A 204 14.30 -6.55 -16.78
CA GLY A 204 13.70 -7.42 -15.78
C GLY A 204 12.36 -6.93 -15.27
N TYR A 205 11.51 -7.87 -14.89
CA TYR A 205 10.17 -7.62 -14.35
C TYR A 205 9.90 -8.55 -13.17
N VAL A 206 9.15 -8.07 -12.19
CA VAL A 206 8.57 -8.91 -11.13
C VAL A 206 7.06 -8.81 -11.22
N ASP A 207 6.46 -9.84 -11.79
CA ASP A 207 5.01 -9.97 -11.90
C ASP A 207 4.48 -10.78 -10.71
N VAL A 208 3.34 -10.37 -10.16
CA VAL A 208 2.79 -10.90 -8.92
C VAL A 208 1.36 -11.35 -9.12
N CYS A 209 1.05 -12.57 -8.67
CA CYS A 209 -0.31 -13.05 -8.51
C CYS A 209 -0.63 -13.10 -7.01
N CYS A 210 -1.33 -12.08 -6.50
CA CYS A 210 -1.66 -11.94 -5.08
C CYS A 210 -3.09 -12.40 -4.80
N LYS A 211 -3.24 -13.47 -4.00
CA LYS A 211 -4.52 -13.98 -3.49
C LYS A 211 -4.49 -14.01 -1.97
N LEU A 212 -4.42 -12.82 -1.38
CA LEU A 212 -4.37 -12.63 0.07
C LEU A 212 -5.65 -11.96 0.54
N SER A 213 -6.14 -12.35 1.71
CA SER A 213 -7.32 -11.76 2.34
C SER A 213 -6.96 -10.46 3.08
N GLY A 214 -7.95 -9.58 3.28
CA GLY A 214 -7.77 -8.35 4.05
C GLY A 214 -6.83 -7.35 3.38
N MET A 215 -6.03 -6.65 4.17
CA MET A 215 -5.05 -5.63 3.75
C MET A 215 -3.63 -6.08 4.15
N PRO A 216 -3.05 -7.09 3.47
CA PRO A 216 -1.75 -7.62 3.84
C PRO A 216 -0.65 -6.59 3.57
N ASP A 217 0.20 -6.37 4.56
CA ASP A 217 1.42 -5.57 4.42
C ASP A 217 2.61 -6.50 4.18
N LEU A 218 3.09 -6.55 2.94
CA LEU A 218 4.17 -7.43 2.54
C LEU A 218 5.51 -6.72 2.58
N THR A 219 6.54 -7.48 2.96
CA THR A 219 7.93 -7.07 2.83
C THR A 219 8.64 -8.04 1.88
N MET A 220 9.46 -7.50 0.98
CA MET A 220 10.28 -8.27 0.06
C MET A 220 11.70 -7.71 0.03
N THR A 221 12.67 -8.61 0.14
CA THR A 221 14.09 -8.28 0.00
C THR A 221 14.61 -8.81 -1.33
N LEU A 222 15.42 -7.98 -2.00
CA LEU A 222 16.14 -8.35 -3.20
C LEU A 222 17.60 -8.62 -2.83
N ILE A 223 18.14 -9.76 -3.23
CA ILE A 223 19.56 -10.04 -3.07
C ILE A 223 20.34 -9.27 -4.14
N ASN A 224 21.32 -8.47 -3.70
CA ASN A 224 22.15 -7.57 -4.55
C ASN A 224 21.35 -6.50 -5.31
N PRO A 225 20.58 -5.64 -4.61
CA PRO A 225 19.79 -4.57 -5.25
C PRO A 225 20.66 -3.51 -5.94
N ARG A 226 21.98 -3.51 -5.70
CA ARG A 226 22.96 -2.63 -6.34
C ARG A 226 23.22 -2.95 -7.81
N LEU A 227 22.81 -4.13 -8.27
CA LEU A 227 22.91 -4.50 -9.69
C LEU A 227 21.85 -3.81 -10.55
N LEU A 228 20.81 -3.25 -9.91
CA LEU A 228 19.73 -2.59 -10.60
C LEU A 228 20.15 -1.14 -10.87
N ASP A 229 20.31 -0.79 -12.14
CA ASP A 229 20.71 0.56 -12.54
C ASP A 229 19.52 1.51 -12.50
N ASP A 230 18.41 1.10 -13.13
CA ASP A 230 17.13 1.81 -13.09
C ASP A 230 16.03 0.87 -12.58
N VAL A 231 15.20 1.36 -11.66
CA VAL A 231 14.07 0.60 -11.11
C VAL A 231 12.82 1.46 -11.11
N SER A 232 11.74 0.92 -11.66
CA SER A 232 10.40 1.48 -11.60
C SER A 232 9.51 0.60 -10.73
N PHE A 233 8.72 1.22 -9.86
CA PHE A 233 7.87 0.51 -8.89
C PHE A 233 6.40 0.72 -9.20
N HIS A 234 5.59 -0.30 -8.87
CA HIS A 234 4.17 -0.11 -8.71
C HIS A 234 3.91 0.93 -7.60
N PRO A 235 2.87 1.78 -7.71
CA PRO A 235 2.49 2.75 -6.68
C PRO A 235 2.26 2.15 -5.27
N CYS A 236 2.09 0.83 -5.18
CA CYS A 236 1.91 0.15 -3.90
C CYS A 236 3.18 0.10 -3.04
N VAL A 237 4.36 0.34 -3.64
CA VAL A 237 5.65 0.30 -2.96
C VAL A 237 5.93 1.61 -2.24
N ARG A 238 6.26 1.50 -0.96
CA ARG A 238 6.69 2.63 -0.12
C ARG A 238 8.12 3.06 -0.50
N TYR A 239 8.23 3.97 -1.46
CA TYR A 239 9.51 4.40 -2.05
C TYR A 239 10.57 4.83 -1.02
N LYS A 240 10.20 5.63 -0.02
CA LYS A 240 11.12 6.09 1.04
C LYS A 240 11.83 4.94 1.76
N ARG A 241 11.12 3.83 2.00
CA ARG A 241 11.70 2.67 2.68
C ARG A 241 12.66 1.92 1.78
N TRP A 242 12.33 1.77 0.49
CA TRP A 242 13.27 1.24 -0.49
C TRP A 242 14.53 2.10 -0.62
N GLU A 243 14.39 3.42 -0.64
CA GLU A 243 15.50 4.35 -0.75
C GLU A 243 16.51 4.18 0.40
N ASN A 244 15.99 4.11 1.64
CA ASN A 244 16.79 4.04 2.87
C ASN A 244 17.34 2.63 3.16
N GLU A 245 16.50 1.60 3.03
CA GLU A 245 16.80 0.24 3.52
C GLU A 245 17.07 -0.76 2.39
N LYS A 246 16.74 -0.41 1.14
CA LYS A 246 16.68 -1.35 0.00
C LYS A 246 15.75 -2.54 0.27
N VAL A 247 14.69 -2.27 1.03
CA VAL A 247 13.61 -3.22 1.37
C VAL A 247 12.33 -2.75 0.70
N LEU A 248 11.69 -3.64 -0.07
CA LEU A 248 10.39 -3.38 -0.66
C LEU A 248 9.32 -3.62 0.38
N SER A 249 8.46 -2.64 0.60
CA SER A 249 7.34 -2.74 1.53
C SER A 249 6.11 -2.17 0.87
N PHE A 250 5.04 -2.96 0.82
CA PHE A 250 3.86 -2.65 0.02
C PHE A 250 2.62 -3.40 0.48
N VAL A 251 1.47 -2.79 0.26
CA VAL A 251 0.18 -3.49 0.31
C VAL A 251 -0.19 -3.86 -1.13
N PRO A 252 -0.11 -5.14 -1.54
CA PRO A 252 -0.27 -5.51 -2.94
C PRO A 252 -1.70 -5.29 -3.45
N PRO A 253 -1.88 -4.84 -4.71
CA PRO A 253 -3.13 -5.03 -5.42
C PRO A 253 -3.62 -6.48 -5.32
N ASP A 254 -4.93 -6.65 -5.34
CA ASP A 254 -5.56 -7.96 -5.48
C ASP A 254 -5.38 -8.49 -6.91
N GLY A 255 -5.10 -9.78 -7.07
CA GLY A 255 -4.93 -10.42 -8.37
C GLY A 255 -3.55 -10.22 -9.00
N ASN A 256 -3.52 -10.13 -10.33
CA ASN A 256 -2.30 -10.05 -11.12
C ASN A 256 -1.85 -8.59 -11.31
N PHE A 257 -0.60 -8.28 -10.99
CA PHE A 257 -0.02 -6.95 -11.24
C PHE A 257 1.51 -7.03 -11.37
N ARG A 258 2.11 -6.03 -12.02
CA ARG A 258 3.57 -5.85 -12.03
C ARG A 258 4.00 -5.07 -10.81
N LEU A 259 4.83 -5.66 -9.96
CA LEU A 259 5.32 -5.03 -8.73
C LEU A 259 6.46 -4.05 -9.02
N LEU A 260 7.39 -4.43 -9.88
CA LEU A 260 8.48 -3.58 -10.32
C LEU A 260 9.02 -4.01 -11.68
N SER A 261 9.69 -3.08 -12.36
CA SER A 261 10.55 -3.36 -13.51
C SER A 261 11.94 -2.79 -13.23
N TYR A 262 12.96 -3.44 -13.76
CA TYR A 262 14.35 -3.03 -13.56
C TYR A 262 15.18 -3.20 -14.82
N HIS A 263 16.24 -2.42 -14.91
CA HIS A 263 17.21 -2.48 -15.98
C HIS A 263 18.60 -2.74 -15.40
N ILE A 264 19.38 -3.58 -16.09
CA ILE A 264 20.79 -3.83 -15.79
C ILE A 264 21.60 -3.56 -17.06
N ALA A 265 22.40 -2.50 -16.98
CA ALA A 265 23.17 -1.96 -18.08
C ALA A 265 24.39 -2.82 -18.42
N ALA A 266 24.87 -2.67 -19.66
CA ALA A 266 25.93 -3.47 -20.26
C ALA A 266 27.32 -3.37 -19.59
N GLN A 267 27.51 -2.44 -18.65
CA GLN A 267 28.75 -2.35 -17.87
C GLN A 267 28.86 -3.48 -16.83
N ASN A 268 27.72 -4.04 -16.43
CA ASN A 268 27.66 -5.23 -15.59
C ASN A 268 27.91 -6.46 -16.47
N MET A 269 28.89 -7.31 -16.13
CA MET A 269 29.22 -8.48 -16.95
C MET A 269 28.06 -9.48 -17.00
N VAL A 270 27.25 -9.44 -18.07
CA VAL A 270 26.15 -10.38 -18.32
C VAL A 270 26.69 -11.72 -18.84
N ALA A 271 26.39 -12.80 -18.14
CA ALA A 271 26.77 -14.14 -18.53
C ALA A 271 25.86 -14.69 -19.64
N ILE A 272 26.32 -14.62 -20.90
CA ILE A 272 25.53 -15.13 -22.05
C ILE A 272 25.38 -16.66 -21.96
N PRO A 273 24.14 -17.19 -21.93
CA PRO A 273 23.89 -18.61 -21.65
C PRO A 273 24.02 -19.52 -22.90
N ILE A 274 24.12 -18.93 -24.09
CA ILE A 274 24.14 -19.61 -25.39
C ILE A 274 25.30 -19.11 -26.24
N TYR A 275 25.86 -19.97 -27.10
CA TYR A 275 26.85 -19.58 -28.08
C TYR A 275 26.45 -20.04 -29.48
N VAL A 276 26.87 -19.27 -30.48
CA VAL A 276 26.77 -19.63 -31.89
C VAL A 276 28.16 -19.58 -32.49
N ARG A 277 28.64 -20.73 -32.98
CA ARG A 277 29.82 -20.79 -33.85
C ARG A 277 29.33 -20.80 -35.29
N GLN A 278 29.79 -19.85 -36.08
CA GLN A 278 29.37 -19.68 -37.46
C GLN A 278 30.56 -19.71 -38.41
N VAL A 279 30.39 -20.41 -39.53
CA VAL A 279 31.25 -20.32 -40.70
C VAL A 279 30.35 -20.12 -41.91
N ILE A 280 30.15 -18.86 -42.27
CA ILE A 280 29.41 -18.44 -43.46
C ILE A 280 30.42 -18.01 -44.52
N SER A 281 30.39 -18.68 -45.68
CA SER A 281 31.18 -18.30 -46.86
C SER A 281 30.26 -18.17 -48.04
N LEU A 282 29.97 -16.96 -48.47
CA LEU A 282 29.20 -16.68 -49.69
C LEU A 282 30.16 -16.24 -50.80
N LYS A 283 30.23 -16.99 -51.88
CA LYS A 283 31.01 -16.65 -53.08
C LYS A 283 30.07 -16.62 -54.30
N PRO A 284 30.45 -15.93 -55.39
CA PRO A 284 29.74 -16.04 -56.66
C PRO A 284 29.53 -17.51 -57.04
N ASN A 285 28.30 -17.89 -57.36
CA ASN A 285 27.87 -19.24 -57.75
C ASN A 285 27.95 -20.33 -56.68
N ALA A 286 28.51 -20.08 -55.49
CA ALA A 286 28.61 -21.09 -54.43
C ALA A 286 28.71 -20.49 -53.04
N GLY A 287 27.86 -20.95 -52.12
CA GLY A 287 27.94 -20.63 -50.70
C GLY A 287 28.03 -21.87 -49.82
N LYS A 288 28.59 -21.71 -48.62
CA LYS A 288 28.65 -22.72 -47.56
C LYS A 288 28.18 -22.12 -46.24
N LEU A 289 27.37 -22.88 -45.52
CA LEU A 289 26.90 -22.57 -44.17
C LEU A 289 27.27 -23.71 -43.23
N ASP A 290 27.95 -23.42 -42.14
CA ASP A 290 28.19 -24.33 -41.02
C ASP A 290 27.95 -23.57 -39.71
N LEU A 291 26.85 -23.91 -39.03
CA LEU A 291 26.47 -23.33 -37.74
C LEU A 291 26.51 -24.40 -36.67
N THR A 292 26.97 -24.03 -35.48
CA THR A 292 26.86 -24.84 -34.27
C THR A 292 26.29 -23.97 -33.16
N VAL A 293 25.16 -24.37 -32.60
CA VAL A 293 24.47 -23.67 -31.51
C VAL A 293 24.49 -24.56 -30.28
N GLY A 294 24.93 -24.03 -29.15
CA GLY A 294 25.00 -24.79 -27.91
C GLY A 294 24.96 -23.93 -26.65
N PRO A 295 24.70 -24.54 -25.49
CA PRO A 295 24.75 -23.84 -24.21
C PRO A 295 26.19 -23.48 -23.84
N LYS A 296 26.38 -22.28 -23.26
CA LYS A 296 27.68 -21.76 -22.77
C LYS A 296 27.68 -21.68 -21.24
N LEU A 297 26.89 -20.75 -20.68
CA LEU A 297 26.77 -20.47 -19.25
C LEU A 297 25.33 -20.69 -18.75
N SER A 298 24.66 -21.76 -19.20
CA SER A 298 23.27 -22.04 -18.84
C SER A 298 23.08 -22.60 -17.41
N MET A 299 24.15 -22.67 -16.59
CA MET A 299 24.12 -23.19 -15.22
C MET A 299 23.48 -24.60 -15.11
N GLY A 300 23.71 -25.45 -16.12
CA GLY A 300 23.15 -26.79 -16.18
C GLY A 300 21.70 -26.86 -16.66
N LYS A 301 21.06 -25.72 -16.96
CA LYS A 301 19.70 -25.65 -17.49
C LYS A 301 19.65 -25.91 -18.99
N VAL A 302 18.51 -26.46 -19.44
CA VAL A 302 18.20 -26.74 -20.84
C VAL A 302 17.74 -25.47 -21.52
N LEU A 303 18.18 -25.25 -22.76
CA LEU A 303 17.65 -24.19 -23.62
C LEU A 303 16.40 -24.72 -24.30
N GLU A 304 15.29 -24.01 -24.20
CA GLU A 304 14.00 -24.35 -24.79
C GLU A 304 13.59 -23.33 -25.85
N ASP A 305 12.67 -23.71 -26.72
CA ASP A 305 12.12 -22.90 -27.81
C ASP A 305 13.19 -22.19 -28.64
N VAL A 306 14.32 -22.88 -28.89
CA VAL A 306 15.45 -22.30 -29.60
C VAL A 306 15.15 -22.20 -31.09
N ILE A 307 15.15 -20.97 -31.60
CA ILE A 307 14.89 -20.63 -33.01
C ILE A 307 16.01 -19.71 -33.49
N LEU A 308 16.64 -20.08 -34.61
CA LEU A 308 17.67 -19.28 -35.28
C LEU A 308 17.12 -18.75 -36.61
N GLU A 309 17.28 -17.45 -36.84
CA GLU A 309 16.79 -16.74 -38.03
C GLU A 309 17.94 -16.03 -38.74
N ILE A 310 18.01 -16.19 -40.07
CA ILE A 310 18.97 -15.48 -40.93
C ILE A 310 18.21 -14.91 -42.12
N THR A 311 18.21 -13.59 -42.24
CA THR A 311 17.74 -12.93 -43.48
C THR A 311 18.85 -12.98 -44.50
N MET A 312 18.71 -13.86 -45.49
CA MET A 312 19.72 -14.08 -46.50
C MET A 312 19.81 -12.89 -47.48
N PRO A 313 21.01 -12.58 -48.02
CA PRO A 313 21.15 -11.56 -49.05
C PRO A 313 20.26 -11.85 -50.28
N LYS A 314 19.81 -10.79 -50.98
CA LYS A 314 18.90 -10.92 -52.15
C LYS A 314 19.42 -11.84 -53.25
N CYS A 315 20.73 -12.00 -53.37
CA CYS A 315 21.40 -12.91 -54.30
C CYS A 315 21.28 -14.39 -53.95
N VAL A 316 20.79 -14.75 -52.76
CA VAL A 316 20.55 -16.14 -52.36
C VAL A 316 19.25 -16.65 -53.00
N GLN A 317 19.38 -17.71 -53.80
CA GLN A 317 18.25 -18.34 -54.48
C GLN A 317 17.68 -19.49 -53.68
N ASN A 318 18.54 -20.32 -53.06
CA ASN A 318 18.11 -21.49 -52.29
C ASN A 318 19.16 -21.89 -51.24
N CYS A 319 18.70 -22.58 -50.18
CA CYS A 319 19.52 -23.09 -49.10
C CYS A 319 19.34 -24.62 -48.98
N ASN A 320 20.36 -25.39 -49.39
CA ASN A 320 20.37 -26.85 -49.26
C ASN A 320 21.11 -27.24 -47.98
N LEU A 321 20.38 -27.26 -46.87
CA LEU A 321 20.92 -27.39 -45.52
C LEU A 321 20.41 -28.67 -44.83
N VAL A 322 21.27 -29.24 -43.98
CA VAL A 322 20.98 -30.43 -43.16
C VAL A 322 21.23 -30.07 -41.69
N ALA A 323 20.20 -30.19 -40.86
CA ALA A 323 20.30 -30.01 -39.42
C ALA A 323 20.54 -31.35 -38.73
N SER A 324 21.31 -31.35 -37.64
CA SER A 324 21.40 -32.50 -36.74
C SER A 324 20.09 -32.73 -35.97
N HIS A 325 19.39 -31.64 -35.64
CA HIS A 325 18.16 -31.61 -34.84
C HIS A 325 17.28 -30.44 -35.30
N GLY A 326 15.96 -30.58 -35.15
CA GLY A 326 15.01 -29.53 -35.51
C GLY A 326 14.63 -29.51 -36.99
N LYS A 327 13.86 -28.48 -37.37
CA LYS A 327 13.34 -28.29 -38.73
C LYS A 327 13.88 -27.00 -39.34
N ILE A 328 14.12 -27.01 -40.65
CA ILE A 328 14.60 -25.85 -41.40
C ILE A 328 13.51 -25.42 -42.39
N ALA A 329 13.28 -24.12 -42.48
CA ALA A 329 12.45 -23.51 -43.49
C ALA A 329 13.22 -22.37 -44.16
N PHE A 330 13.08 -22.22 -45.48
CA PHE A 330 13.60 -21.09 -46.22
C PHE A 330 12.51 -20.56 -47.14
N ASP A 331 12.18 -19.28 -47.01
CA ASP A 331 11.27 -18.58 -47.92
C ASP A 331 12.08 -17.79 -48.96
N PRO A 332 12.04 -18.20 -50.26
CA PRO A 332 12.74 -17.49 -51.32
C PRO A 332 12.25 -16.07 -51.58
N THR A 333 11.06 -15.70 -51.11
CA THR A 333 10.44 -14.38 -51.31
C THR A 333 10.96 -13.37 -50.29
N THR A 334 10.77 -13.66 -49.01
CA THR A 334 11.28 -12.82 -47.90
C THR A 334 12.77 -13.00 -47.65
N LYS A 335 13.39 -14.04 -48.21
CA LYS A 335 14.78 -14.46 -47.97
C LYS A 335 15.06 -14.89 -46.53
N LEU A 336 14.02 -15.15 -45.73
CA LEU A 336 14.17 -15.61 -44.36
C LEU A 336 14.47 -17.11 -44.32
N MET A 337 15.62 -17.47 -43.73
CA MET A 337 15.95 -18.84 -43.33
C MET A 337 15.72 -18.98 -41.83
N GLN A 338 14.86 -19.92 -41.44
CA GLN A 338 14.54 -20.20 -40.05
C GLN A 338 14.92 -21.65 -39.71
N TRP A 339 15.61 -21.84 -38.60
CA TRP A 339 15.94 -23.13 -38.03
C TRP A 339 15.33 -23.27 -36.64
N THR A 340 14.28 -24.07 -36.54
CA THR A 340 13.58 -24.37 -35.28
C THR A 340 14.19 -25.60 -34.64
N ILE A 341 15.07 -25.39 -33.66
CA ILE A 341 15.81 -26.46 -32.97
C ILE A 341 14.94 -27.12 -31.89
N GLY A 342 14.15 -26.32 -31.18
CA GLY A 342 13.37 -26.78 -30.04
C GLY A 342 14.22 -26.78 -28.77
N LYS A 343 14.67 -27.96 -28.31
CA LYS A 343 15.43 -28.09 -27.05
C LYS A 343 16.91 -28.40 -27.30
N ILE A 344 17.80 -27.78 -26.52
CA ILE A 344 19.24 -28.08 -26.55
C ILE A 344 19.73 -28.46 -25.15
N GLU A 345 20.15 -29.71 -25.00
CA GLU A 345 20.73 -30.25 -23.76
C GLU A 345 22.20 -29.84 -23.58
N VAL A 346 22.63 -29.77 -22.32
CA VAL A 346 24.04 -29.50 -21.97
C VAL A 346 24.93 -30.62 -22.51
N GLY A 347 25.99 -30.25 -23.23
CA GLY A 347 26.93 -31.20 -23.84
C GLY A 347 26.52 -31.75 -25.21
N LYS A 348 25.32 -31.45 -25.71
CA LYS A 348 24.86 -31.86 -27.05
C LYS A 348 24.52 -30.65 -27.93
N PRO A 349 25.52 -29.95 -28.50
CA PRO A 349 25.26 -28.82 -29.38
C PRO A 349 24.55 -29.28 -30.66
N SER A 350 23.68 -28.42 -31.20
CA SER A 350 23.01 -28.64 -32.47
C SER A 350 23.81 -28.03 -33.61
N THR A 351 23.87 -28.70 -34.75
CA THR A 351 24.62 -28.24 -35.93
C THR A 351 23.73 -28.14 -37.16
N LEU A 352 23.98 -27.14 -38.00
CA LEU A 352 23.34 -26.93 -39.30
C LEU A 352 24.41 -26.76 -40.36
N LYS A 353 24.45 -27.65 -41.36
CA LYS A 353 25.50 -27.64 -42.39
C LYS A 353 24.91 -27.78 -43.78
N GLY A 354 25.49 -27.09 -44.76
CA GLY A 354 25.10 -27.31 -46.15
C GLY A 354 25.64 -26.26 -47.13
N SER A 355 25.05 -26.29 -48.32
CA SER A 355 25.41 -25.40 -49.43
C SER A 355 24.31 -24.38 -49.69
N ILE A 356 24.72 -23.18 -50.11
CA ILE A 356 23.82 -22.08 -50.46
C ILE A 356 24.01 -21.77 -51.95
N ALA A 357 22.92 -21.68 -52.70
CA ALA A 357 22.94 -21.26 -54.09
C ALA A 357 22.90 -19.73 -54.15
N VAL A 358 23.99 -19.12 -54.65
CA VAL A 358 24.17 -17.67 -54.75
C VAL A 358 24.27 -17.28 -56.21
N SER A 359 23.47 -16.30 -56.65
CA SER A 359 23.54 -15.72 -57.99
C SER A 359 24.32 -14.40 -57.99
N GLY A 360 24.93 -14.05 -59.12
CA GLY A 360 25.65 -12.78 -59.29
C GLY A 360 27.17 -12.88 -59.12
N THR A 361 27.84 -11.75 -59.37
CA THR A 361 29.31 -11.66 -59.50
C THR A 361 30.01 -10.99 -58.31
N VAL A 362 29.25 -10.37 -57.41
CA VAL A 362 29.76 -9.67 -56.24
C VAL A 362 29.71 -10.58 -55.02
N VAL A 363 30.75 -10.56 -54.19
CA VAL A 363 30.76 -11.25 -52.89
C VAL A 363 29.80 -10.51 -51.96
N PRO A 364 28.69 -11.14 -51.53
CA PRO A 364 27.73 -10.48 -50.65
C PRO A 364 28.28 -10.40 -49.23
N GLU A 365 27.81 -9.41 -48.47
CA GLU A 365 28.08 -9.32 -47.04
C GLU A 365 27.48 -10.52 -46.29
N SER A 366 28.14 -10.91 -45.19
CA SER A 366 27.64 -11.99 -44.35
C SER A 366 26.38 -11.50 -43.61
N PRO A 367 25.28 -12.26 -43.63
CA PRO A 367 24.06 -11.87 -42.94
C PRO A 367 24.24 -11.95 -41.42
N SER A 368 23.44 -11.15 -40.70
CA SER A 368 23.30 -11.28 -39.26
C SER A 368 22.50 -12.54 -38.89
N ILE A 369 22.78 -13.06 -37.70
CA ILE A 369 22.09 -14.21 -37.13
C ILE A 369 21.27 -13.70 -35.95
N SER A 370 19.95 -13.89 -36.00
CA SER A 370 19.06 -13.66 -34.86
C SER A 370 18.76 -14.99 -34.17
N LEU A 371 18.70 -14.98 -32.84
CA LEU A 371 18.50 -16.18 -32.04
C LEU A 371 17.51 -15.88 -30.92
N LYS A 372 16.45 -16.66 -30.86
CA LYS A 372 15.44 -16.61 -29.80
C LYS A 372 15.51 -17.91 -29.01
N PHE A 373 15.43 -17.81 -27.69
CA PHE A 373 15.43 -18.96 -26.80
C PHE A 373 14.75 -18.62 -25.49
N LYS A 374 14.37 -19.65 -24.74
CA LYS A 374 13.84 -19.54 -23.38
C LYS A 374 14.64 -20.41 -22.43
N ILE A 375 14.84 -19.93 -21.20
CA ILE A 375 15.37 -20.75 -20.10
C ILE A 375 14.41 -20.65 -18.93
N ASN A 376 13.82 -21.78 -18.56
CA ASN A 376 12.94 -21.84 -17.41
C ASN A 376 13.74 -21.97 -16.10
N GLN A 377 13.25 -21.33 -15.03
CA GLN A 377 13.85 -21.36 -13.69
C GLN A 377 15.31 -20.87 -13.64
N LEU A 378 15.62 -19.83 -14.40
CA LEU A 378 16.92 -19.16 -14.36
C LEU A 378 16.72 -17.65 -14.48
N VAL A 379 17.37 -16.90 -13.59
CA VAL A 379 17.50 -15.44 -13.62
C VAL A 379 18.99 -15.18 -13.83
N LEU A 380 19.37 -14.59 -14.97
CA LEU A 380 20.76 -14.41 -15.37
C LEU A 380 21.49 -13.34 -14.57
N SER A 381 20.78 -12.32 -14.08
CA SER A 381 21.38 -11.33 -13.18
C SER A 381 21.81 -11.93 -11.83
N GLY A 382 21.27 -13.11 -11.48
CA GLY A 382 21.40 -13.70 -10.15
C GLY A 382 20.52 -13.02 -9.08
N LEU A 383 19.62 -12.11 -9.48
CA LEU A 383 18.63 -11.51 -8.60
C LEU A 383 17.78 -12.60 -7.96
N LYS A 384 17.63 -12.52 -6.63
CA LYS A 384 16.73 -13.38 -5.87
C LYS A 384 15.80 -12.50 -5.07
N ALA A 385 14.52 -12.80 -5.16
CA ALA A 385 13.49 -12.16 -4.36
C ALA A 385 13.06 -13.10 -3.23
N GLN A 386 13.03 -12.59 -2.00
CA GLN A 386 12.44 -13.28 -0.86
C GLN A 386 11.35 -12.39 -0.28
N ALA A 387 10.10 -12.79 -0.51
CA ALA A 387 8.92 -12.13 0.05
C ALA A 387 8.46 -12.87 1.31
N THR A 388 8.19 -12.13 2.37
CA THR A 388 7.73 -12.66 3.65
C THR A 388 6.45 -11.96 4.06
N GLY A 389 5.39 -12.76 4.22
CA GLY A 389 4.08 -12.32 4.75
C GLY A 389 3.88 -12.63 6.23
N LYS A 390 4.93 -13.04 6.96
CA LYS A 390 4.87 -13.51 8.35
C LYS A 390 5.74 -12.72 9.33
N GLU A 391 6.38 -11.65 8.87
CA GLU A 391 7.47 -11.03 9.63
C GLU A 391 7.04 -10.11 10.77
N LEU A 392 5.74 -9.82 10.97
CA LEU A 392 5.32 -9.04 12.14
C LEU A 392 5.76 -9.71 13.44
N ILE A 393 5.74 -11.05 13.53
CA ILE A 393 6.20 -11.80 14.71
C ILE A 393 7.72 -12.00 14.69
N GLU A 394 8.31 -12.29 13.52
CA GLU A 394 9.73 -12.63 13.43
C GLU A 394 10.64 -11.42 13.68
N THR A 395 10.14 -10.20 13.41
CA THR A 395 10.81 -8.92 13.69
C THR A 395 10.69 -8.46 15.15
N LEU A 396 9.84 -9.10 15.97
CA LEU A 396 9.69 -8.71 17.38
C LEU A 396 10.92 -9.08 18.18
N LYS A 397 11.35 -8.15 19.05
CA LYS A 397 12.29 -8.46 20.12
C LYS A 397 11.64 -9.43 21.12
N PHE A 398 10.36 -9.23 21.42
CA PHE A 398 9.59 -10.03 22.35
C PHE A 398 8.66 -10.98 21.60
N LYS A 399 9.24 -12.08 21.07
CA LYS A 399 8.48 -13.09 20.33
C LYS A 399 7.44 -13.81 21.22
N PRO A 400 6.27 -14.19 20.67
CA PRO A 400 5.20 -14.82 21.43
C PRO A 400 5.61 -16.02 22.27
N ASP A 401 6.45 -16.90 21.72
CA ASP A 401 6.91 -18.13 22.37
C ASP A 401 7.88 -17.89 23.54
N LEU A 402 8.49 -16.70 23.59
CA LEU A 402 9.39 -16.30 24.68
C LEU A 402 8.60 -15.76 25.89
N ILE A 403 7.35 -15.34 25.69
CA ILE A 403 6.49 -14.85 26.75
C ILE A 403 5.80 -16.04 27.43
N THR A 404 6.28 -16.37 28.61
CA THR A 404 5.78 -17.47 29.44
C THR A 404 5.28 -16.94 30.78
N LYS A 405 4.51 -17.76 31.52
CA LYS A 405 4.09 -17.41 32.89
C LYS A 405 5.32 -17.07 33.77
N ALA A 406 6.38 -17.86 33.64
CA ALA A 406 7.62 -17.67 34.38
C ALA A 406 8.34 -16.37 33.96
N SER A 407 8.39 -16.05 32.66
CA SER A 407 9.05 -14.81 32.21
C SER A 407 8.31 -13.57 32.68
N ILE A 408 6.97 -13.56 32.64
CA ILE A 408 6.15 -12.44 33.13
C ILE A 408 6.35 -12.23 34.64
N ILE A 409 6.30 -13.31 35.43
CA ILE A 409 6.52 -13.23 36.88
C ILE A 409 7.94 -12.74 37.17
N ARG A 410 8.94 -13.32 36.49
CA ARG A 410 10.34 -12.94 36.64
C ARG A 410 10.57 -11.47 36.28
N GLU A 411 10.09 -11.00 35.14
CA GLU A 411 10.25 -9.60 34.71
C GLU A 411 9.52 -8.61 35.63
N HIS A 412 8.43 -9.04 36.28
CA HIS A 412 7.76 -8.24 37.29
C HIS A 412 8.52 -8.23 38.64
N GLU A 413 9.09 -9.35 39.07
CA GLU A 413 9.77 -9.47 40.38
C GLU A 413 11.23 -9.02 40.35
N GLU A 414 11.94 -9.22 39.23
CA GLU A 414 13.35 -8.87 39.02
C GLU A 414 13.54 -7.47 38.40
N LEU A 415 12.59 -6.55 38.59
CA LEU A 415 12.72 -5.16 38.14
C LEU A 415 13.98 -4.52 38.72
N ASN A 416 15.08 -4.64 37.99
CA ASN A 416 16.30 -3.89 38.24
C ASN A 416 15.98 -2.43 37.92
N ASP A 417 16.44 -1.51 38.78
CA ASP A 417 16.30 -0.06 38.57
C ASP A 417 16.95 0.44 37.26
N ASN A 418 17.66 -0.43 36.55
CA ASN A 418 18.19 -0.21 35.21
C ASN A 418 17.15 -0.53 34.13
N PHE A 419 16.17 0.35 33.96
CA PHE A 419 15.37 0.36 32.73
C PHE A 419 16.32 0.52 31.54
N HIS A 420 16.14 -0.28 30.47
CA HIS A 420 17.02 -0.21 29.32
C HIS A 420 17.10 1.22 28.76
N GLN A 421 18.32 1.71 28.51
CA GLN A 421 18.54 2.89 27.69
C GLN A 421 17.99 2.64 26.28
N PRO A 422 17.32 3.63 25.68
CA PRO A 422 16.62 3.45 24.41
C PRO A 422 17.56 2.99 23.30
N SER A 423 17.14 1.96 22.58
CA SER A 423 17.68 1.65 21.25
C SER A 423 16.85 2.41 20.20
N ASN A 424 17.40 3.52 19.68
CA ASN A 424 17.06 4.14 18.40
C ASN A 424 15.58 4.29 18.01
N ARG A 425 14.76 5.01 18.79
CA ARG A 425 13.41 5.42 18.33
C ARG A 425 13.17 6.91 18.60
N GLU A 426 14.10 7.78 18.24
CA GLU A 426 13.90 9.22 18.43
C GLU A 426 12.65 9.72 17.67
N GLY A 427 11.78 10.49 18.34
CA GLY A 427 10.79 11.36 17.67
C GLY A 427 9.30 11.08 17.89
N LEU A 428 8.88 9.99 18.55
CA LEU A 428 7.45 9.74 18.78
C LEU A 428 6.92 10.35 20.09
N THR A 429 5.74 10.94 20.02
CA THR A 429 4.99 11.37 21.22
C THR A 429 4.58 10.16 22.05
N GLN A 430 5.02 10.14 23.31
CA GLN A 430 4.66 9.15 24.34
C GLN A 430 3.90 9.87 25.46
N LEU A 431 2.59 9.67 25.51
CA LEU A 431 1.66 10.27 26.47
C LEU A 431 1.20 9.23 27.50
N ALA A 432 1.27 9.56 28.78
CA ALA A 432 0.78 8.71 29.87
C ALA A 432 -0.36 9.38 30.66
N TYR A 433 -1.50 8.70 30.79
CA TYR A 433 -2.59 9.14 31.66
C TYR A 433 -2.38 8.68 33.10
N ILE A 434 -2.51 9.61 34.05
CA ILE A 434 -2.36 9.35 35.48
C ILE A 434 -3.69 9.55 36.17
N THR A 435 -4.27 8.47 36.68
CA THR A 435 -5.56 8.50 37.38
C THR A 435 -5.34 8.83 38.87
N PRO A 436 -6.16 9.72 39.47
CA PRO A 436 -5.94 10.16 40.85
C PRO A 436 -6.13 9.06 41.90
N TRP A 437 -6.87 7.99 41.57
CA TRP A 437 -7.07 6.83 42.46
C TRP A 437 -5.97 5.76 42.34
N ASN A 438 -4.98 5.92 41.46
CA ASN A 438 -3.91 4.95 41.24
C ASN A 438 -2.52 5.53 41.54
N ASN A 439 -2.13 5.52 42.82
CA ASN A 439 -0.83 6.05 43.29
C ASN A 439 0.38 5.40 42.59
N LYS A 440 0.25 4.17 42.10
CA LYS A 440 1.31 3.50 41.34
C LYS A 440 1.64 4.26 40.04
N GLY A 441 0.64 4.88 39.41
CA GLY A 441 0.84 5.69 38.20
C GLY A 441 1.75 6.89 38.45
N TYR A 442 1.56 7.59 39.57
CA TYR A 442 2.40 8.71 39.99
C TYR A 442 3.86 8.28 40.20
N ALA A 443 4.07 7.19 40.95
CA ALA A 443 5.39 6.65 41.23
C ALA A 443 6.09 6.16 39.95
N LEU A 444 5.38 5.46 39.08
CA LEU A 444 5.94 4.94 37.83
C LEU A 444 6.30 6.07 36.87
N ALA A 445 5.41 7.05 36.67
CA ALA A 445 5.69 8.23 35.83
C ALA A 445 6.91 9.01 36.34
N GLU A 446 7.07 9.15 37.65
CA GLU A 446 8.26 9.76 38.24
C GLU A 446 9.52 8.91 38.00
N LYS A 447 9.42 7.58 38.04
CA LYS A 447 10.56 6.69 37.77
C LYS A 447 10.96 6.68 36.29
N THR A 448 10.00 6.83 35.38
CA THR A 448 10.19 6.71 33.92
C THR A 448 10.05 8.05 33.18
N ALA A 449 10.11 9.18 33.88
CA ALA A 449 9.91 10.52 33.32
C ALA A 449 10.77 10.81 32.08
N HIS A 450 12.01 10.32 32.06
CA HIS A 450 12.93 10.46 30.92
C HIS A 450 12.47 9.76 29.63
N LYS A 451 11.49 8.85 29.72
CA LYS A 451 10.89 8.11 28.61
C LYS A 451 9.55 8.68 28.13
N LEU A 452 9.05 9.71 28.81
CA LEU A 452 7.74 10.28 28.54
C LEU A 452 7.91 11.66 27.94
N THR A 453 7.12 11.93 26.91
CA THR A 453 7.05 13.28 26.32
C THR A 453 5.95 14.11 26.98
N HIS A 454 4.85 13.45 27.34
CA HIS A 454 3.67 14.08 27.92
C HIS A 454 3.13 13.25 29.08
N VAL A 455 2.62 13.93 30.09
CA VAL A 455 1.91 13.33 31.22
C VAL A 455 0.57 14.06 31.36
N SER A 456 -0.52 13.30 31.41
CA SER A 456 -1.88 13.82 31.55
C SER A 456 -2.51 13.33 32.86
N PRO A 457 -2.44 14.13 33.94
CA PRO A 457 -3.23 13.88 35.13
C PRO A 457 -4.73 14.02 34.85
N VAL A 458 -5.54 13.07 35.34
CA VAL A 458 -6.99 13.03 35.13
C VAL A 458 -7.71 13.68 36.31
N TRP A 459 -7.45 14.98 36.53
CA TRP A 459 -7.97 15.72 37.67
C TRP A 459 -9.27 16.46 37.38
N PHE A 460 -9.43 17.01 36.17
CA PHE A 460 -10.39 18.09 35.98
C PHE A 460 -11.70 17.68 35.31
N GLN A 461 -12.76 18.34 35.74
CA GLN A 461 -14.09 18.27 35.13
C GLN A 461 -14.59 19.68 34.86
N ALA A 462 -15.11 19.93 33.66
CA ALA A 462 -15.88 21.12 33.35
C ALA A 462 -17.35 20.83 33.67
N LYS A 463 -17.95 21.60 34.58
CA LYS A 463 -19.37 21.53 34.95
C LYS A 463 -20.12 22.77 34.47
N ALA A 464 -21.38 22.60 34.09
CA ALA A 464 -22.24 23.72 33.69
C ALA A 464 -22.45 24.70 34.86
N SER A 465 -22.18 25.99 34.64
CA SER A 465 -22.45 27.05 35.62
C SER A 465 -23.67 27.84 35.19
N LYS A 466 -24.70 27.87 36.05
CA LYS A 466 -26.01 28.45 35.74
C LYS A 466 -26.40 29.55 36.70
N VAL A 467 -27.02 30.60 36.18
CA VAL A 467 -27.71 31.65 36.96
C VAL A 467 -29.15 31.71 36.46
N ASP A 468 -30.12 31.67 37.38
CA ASP A 468 -31.56 31.61 37.08
C ASP A 468 -31.94 30.52 36.07
N GLY A 469 -31.26 29.36 36.14
CA GLY A 469 -31.50 28.22 35.26
C GLY A 469 -30.88 28.33 33.86
N LYS A 470 -30.24 29.46 33.50
CA LYS A 470 -29.56 29.65 32.22
C LYS A 470 -28.07 29.43 32.34
N LEU A 471 -27.48 28.73 31.37
CA LEU A 471 -26.04 28.54 31.27
C LEU A 471 -25.36 29.90 31.03
N ILE A 472 -24.36 30.22 31.85
CA ILE A 472 -23.57 31.47 31.73
C ILE A 472 -22.09 31.23 31.43
N SER A 473 -21.52 30.13 31.92
CA SER A 473 -20.13 29.71 31.71
C SER A 473 -19.94 28.25 32.16
N CYS A 474 -18.70 27.77 32.19
CA CYS A 474 -18.35 26.52 32.85
C CYS A 474 -17.52 26.77 34.11
N LYS A 475 -17.72 25.92 35.12
CA LYS A 475 -16.93 25.86 36.35
C LYS A 475 -15.99 24.66 36.27
N ILE A 476 -14.74 24.85 36.67
CA ILE A 476 -13.74 23.79 36.71
C ILE A 476 -13.70 23.18 38.12
N GLU A 477 -13.85 21.87 38.20
CA GLU A 477 -13.76 21.09 39.44
C GLU A 477 -12.54 20.14 39.40
N GLY A 478 -12.21 19.54 40.55
CA GLY A 478 -10.99 18.71 40.71
C GLY A 478 -9.71 19.50 41.00
N THR A 479 -9.81 20.80 41.33
CA THR A 479 -8.65 21.65 41.63
C THR A 479 -7.89 21.26 42.90
N HIS A 480 -8.52 20.47 43.78
CA HIS A 480 -7.90 19.96 45.00
C HIS A 480 -6.96 18.77 44.74
N ASP A 481 -7.05 18.13 43.56
CA ASP A 481 -6.20 17.00 43.19
C ASP A 481 -4.84 17.43 42.60
N ILE A 482 -4.59 18.74 42.47
CA ILE A 482 -3.32 19.26 41.94
C ILE A 482 -2.20 18.99 42.93
N ASP A 483 -1.34 18.02 42.61
CA ASP A 483 -0.11 17.72 43.35
C ASP A 483 1.07 18.53 42.78
N ARG A 484 1.35 19.70 43.37
CA ARG A 484 2.45 20.58 42.92
C ARG A 484 3.82 19.94 43.14
N ASP A 485 4.00 19.27 44.27
CA ASP A 485 5.29 18.67 44.62
C ASP A 485 5.65 17.55 43.64
N TRP A 486 4.67 16.75 43.20
CA TRP A 486 4.89 15.71 42.20
C TRP A 486 5.18 16.30 40.81
N LEU A 487 4.52 17.39 40.41
CA LEU A 487 4.83 18.07 39.15
C LEU A 487 6.25 18.63 39.14
N GLU A 488 6.73 19.16 40.26
CA GLU A 488 8.12 19.62 40.40
C GLU A 488 9.11 18.45 40.27
N ARG A 489 8.89 17.34 41.00
CA ARG A 489 9.74 16.14 40.88
C ARG A 489 9.76 15.53 39.48
N LEU A 490 8.65 15.58 38.74
CA LEU A 490 8.61 15.15 37.35
C LEU A 490 9.50 16.02 36.46
N ARG A 491 9.41 17.35 36.62
CA ARG A 491 10.20 18.30 35.84
C ARG A 491 11.69 18.25 36.18
N GLU A 492 12.05 17.97 37.44
CA GLU A 492 13.43 17.71 37.84
C GLU A 492 14.05 16.52 37.10
N LYS A 493 13.25 15.49 36.80
CA LYS A 493 13.70 14.29 36.09
C LYS A 493 13.62 14.41 34.56
N ASN A 494 12.75 15.28 34.05
CA ASN A 494 12.65 15.57 32.63
C ASN A 494 12.15 17.02 32.43
N GLU A 495 13.07 17.95 32.22
CA GLU A 495 12.76 19.37 32.04
C GLU A 495 11.89 19.66 30.80
N LYS A 496 11.85 18.74 29.83
CA LYS A 496 11.08 18.88 28.58
C LYS A 496 9.70 18.22 28.64
N ILE A 497 9.36 17.58 29.76
CA ILE A 497 8.07 16.89 29.90
C ILE A 497 6.92 17.89 29.84
N LYS A 498 5.91 17.60 29.02
CA LYS A 498 4.72 18.44 28.94
C LYS A 498 3.62 17.90 29.83
N ILE A 499 3.14 18.73 30.74
CA ILE A 499 2.03 18.43 31.63
C ILE A 499 0.76 18.93 30.95
N VAL A 500 -0.07 17.98 30.52
CA VAL A 500 -1.29 18.24 29.75
C VAL A 500 -2.52 17.65 30.45
N PRO A 501 -2.98 18.19 31.60
CA PRO A 501 -4.07 17.59 32.35
C PRO A 501 -5.35 17.44 31.54
N ARG A 502 -6.07 16.33 31.73
CA ARG A 502 -7.32 16.05 31.03
C ARG A 502 -8.49 16.74 31.71
N ILE A 503 -9.35 17.37 30.90
CA ILE A 503 -10.63 17.94 31.32
C ILE A 503 -11.81 17.27 30.61
N LEU A 504 -12.80 16.83 31.40
CA LEU A 504 -14.01 16.15 30.92
C LEU A 504 -15.26 16.99 31.12
N PHE A 505 -16.13 17.02 30.12
CA PHE A 505 -17.45 17.63 30.20
C PHE A 505 -18.50 16.64 30.72
N ASP A 506 -18.38 16.27 32.00
CA ASP A 506 -19.23 15.26 32.63
C ASP A 506 -20.51 15.85 33.26
N GLY A 507 -21.64 15.16 33.12
CA GLY A 507 -22.91 15.54 33.75
C GLY A 507 -23.63 16.73 33.12
N TRP A 508 -23.32 17.07 31.87
CA TRP A 508 -24.01 18.11 31.11
C TRP A 508 -25.34 17.59 30.55
N SER A 509 -26.42 18.35 30.72
CA SER A 509 -27.69 18.05 30.06
C SER A 509 -27.60 18.29 28.54
N ALA A 510 -28.51 17.68 27.77
CA ALA A 510 -28.58 17.89 26.33
C ALA A 510 -28.74 19.38 25.96
N ASP A 511 -29.56 20.11 26.71
CA ASP A 511 -29.79 21.55 26.48
C ASP A 511 -28.55 22.38 26.80
N ASP A 512 -27.86 22.09 27.91
CA ASP A 512 -26.64 22.82 28.27
C ASP A 512 -25.51 22.58 27.27
N MET A 513 -25.36 21.35 26.79
CA MET A 513 -24.38 21.01 25.77
C MET A 513 -24.70 21.69 24.45
N LYS A 514 -25.98 21.72 24.06
CA LYS A 514 -26.42 22.45 22.87
C LYS A 514 -26.16 23.95 22.98
N ASP A 515 -26.48 24.55 24.13
CA ASP A 515 -26.20 25.97 24.40
C ASP A 515 -24.70 26.26 24.35
N LEU A 516 -23.86 25.40 24.94
CA LEU A 516 -22.41 25.54 24.89
C LEU A 516 -21.88 25.52 23.46
N LEU A 517 -22.37 24.60 22.62
CA LEU A 517 -21.85 24.39 21.26
C LEU A 517 -22.41 25.39 20.24
N MET A 518 -23.65 25.85 20.41
CA MET A 518 -24.34 26.71 19.42
C MET A 518 -24.28 28.20 19.77
N ASN A 519 -24.05 28.56 21.05
CA ASN A 519 -23.91 29.96 21.45
C ASN A 519 -22.44 30.37 21.52
N SER A 520 -21.98 31.08 20.49
CA SER A 520 -20.58 31.51 20.37
C SER A 520 -20.07 32.36 21.55
N GLN A 521 -20.94 33.11 22.22
CA GLN A 521 -20.55 33.91 23.39
C GLN A 521 -20.34 33.02 24.62
N LEU A 522 -21.21 32.04 24.86
CA LEU A 522 -21.08 31.08 25.96
C LEU A 522 -19.89 30.14 25.75
N SER A 523 -19.75 29.60 24.54
CA SER A 523 -18.61 28.78 24.10
C SER A 523 -17.29 29.50 24.38
N ARG A 524 -17.17 30.74 23.89
CA ARG A 524 -16.00 31.58 24.11
C ARG A 524 -15.75 31.88 25.59
N SER A 525 -16.79 32.21 26.36
CA SER A 525 -16.67 32.47 27.80
C SER A 525 -16.08 31.26 28.53
N CYS A 526 -16.67 30.07 28.33
CA CYS A 526 -16.19 28.84 28.94
C CYS A 526 -14.77 28.47 28.48
N PHE A 527 -14.46 28.55 27.18
CA PHE A 527 -13.14 28.18 26.66
C PHE A 527 -12.03 29.15 27.08
N VAL A 528 -12.36 30.43 27.26
CA VAL A 528 -11.44 31.41 27.86
C VAL A 528 -11.18 31.08 29.33
N ASP A 529 -12.21 30.71 30.11
CA ASP A 529 -12.04 30.32 31.51
C ASP A 529 -11.17 29.06 31.65
N ILE A 530 -11.36 28.06 30.78
CA ILE A 530 -10.51 26.87 30.71
C ILE A 530 -9.07 27.26 30.37
N ALA A 531 -8.85 27.99 29.28
CA ALA A 531 -7.49 28.34 28.87
C ALA A 531 -6.75 29.19 29.93
N ASN A 532 -7.44 30.14 30.56
CA ASN A 532 -6.89 30.94 31.65
C ASN A 532 -6.61 30.11 32.91
N PHE A 533 -7.43 29.11 33.22
CA PHE A 533 -7.17 28.21 34.33
C PHE A 533 -5.90 27.37 34.10
N TYR A 534 -5.74 26.81 32.90
CA TYR A 534 -4.55 26.03 32.56
C TYR A 534 -3.28 26.88 32.57
N SER A 535 -3.34 28.08 31.95
CA SER A 535 -2.21 29.01 31.93
C SER A 535 -1.82 29.49 33.34
N ARG A 536 -2.78 29.82 34.21
CA ARG A 536 -2.50 30.23 35.61
C ARG A 536 -1.86 29.13 36.44
N ASN A 537 -2.11 27.86 36.11
CA ASN A 537 -1.50 26.72 36.78
C ASN A 537 -0.20 26.23 36.10
N GLN A 538 0.28 26.94 35.08
CA GLN A 538 1.54 26.63 34.38
C GLN A 538 1.55 25.21 33.77
N PHE A 539 0.44 24.81 33.14
CA PHE A 539 0.40 23.60 32.33
C PHE A 539 0.77 23.93 30.88
N GLU A 540 1.47 23.00 30.20
CA GLU A 540 1.91 23.18 28.81
C GLU A 540 0.78 22.96 27.81
N GLY A 541 -0.35 22.39 28.23
CA GLY A 541 -1.51 22.15 27.38
C GLY A 541 -2.66 21.45 28.10
N ALA A 542 -3.65 21.02 27.33
CA ALA A 542 -4.79 20.27 27.84
C ALA A 542 -5.20 19.15 26.90
N ILE A 543 -5.65 18.05 27.50
CA ILE A 543 -6.47 17.06 26.81
C ILE A 543 -7.93 17.40 27.05
N VAL A 544 -8.70 17.60 25.99
CA VAL A 544 -10.09 18.04 26.08
C VAL A 544 -11.02 16.96 25.55
N GLU A 545 -11.79 16.38 26.47
CA GLU A 545 -12.74 15.32 26.17
C GLU A 545 -14.17 15.87 26.17
N ILE A 546 -14.53 16.45 25.03
CA ILE A 546 -15.87 17.01 24.77
C ILE A 546 -16.55 16.31 23.59
N TYR A 547 -15.79 15.78 22.63
CA TYR A 547 -16.33 15.19 21.39
C TYR A 547 -17.33 14.06 21.70
N MET A 548 -16.93 13.07 22.50
CA MET A 548 -17.82 11.98 22.90
C MET A 548 -18.97 12.44 23.79
N GLN A 549 -18.73 13.38 24.70
CA GLN A 549 -19.78 13.89 25.59
C GLN A 549 -20.86 14.63 24.79
N ALA A 550 -20.47 15.40 23.78
CA ALA A 550 -21.38 16.07 22.88
C ALA A 550 -22.23 15.08 22.07
N LEU A 551 -21.63 14.02 21.53
CA LEU A 551 -22.35 12.99 20.78
C LEU A 551 -23.34 12.21 21.64
N ILE A 552 -22.97 11.87 22.87
CA ILE A 552 -23.83 11.13 23.80
C ILE A 552 -24.99 12.03 24.26
N SER A 553 -24.71 13.28 24.64
CA SER A 553 -25.71 14.21 25.15
C SER A 553 -26.65 14.74 24.06
N VAL A 554 -26.16 14.92 22.84
CA VAL A 554 -26.92 15.49 21.72
C VAL A 554 -26.97 14.48 20.58
N GLN A 555 -28.01 13.66 20.58
CA GLN A 555 -28.27 12.59 19.59
C GLN A 555 -28.70 13.14 18.21
N SER A 556 -27.94 14.08 17.63
CA SER A 556 -28.23 14.71 16.33
C SER A 556 -26.97 14.83 15.48
N LEU A 557 -27.05 14.44 14.20
CA LEU A 557 -25.93 14.53 13.25
C LEU A 557 -25.44 15.96 13.02
N GLN A 558 -26.32 16.95 13.15
CA GLN A 558 -25.97 18.37 12.99
C GLN A 558 -25.02 18.88 14.08
N ILE A 559 -24.92 18.19 15.23
CA ILE A 559 -24.08 18.67 16.34
C ILE A 559 -22.58 18.56 16.03
N LYS A 560 -22.19 17.64 15.14
CA LYS A 560 -20.77 17.38 14.86
C LYS A 560 -20.05 18.57 14.25
N GLU A 561 -20.71 19.29 13.35
CA GLU A 561 -20.17 20.51 12.76
C GLU A 561 -19.95 21.59 13.83
N PHE A 562 -20.93 21.79 14.72
CA PHE A 562 -20.81 22.72 15.85
C PHE A 562 -19.72 22.31 16.86
N VAL A 563 -19.50 21.01 17.07
CA VAL A 563 -18.38 20.51 17.88
C VAL A 563 -17.05 20.91 17.24
N ILE A 564 -16.87 20.67 15.93
CA ILE A 564 -15.63 21.02 15.21
C ILE A 564 -15.40 22.54 15.25
N GLU A 565 -16.43 23.35 15.03
CA GLU A 565 -16.35 24.82 15.15
C GLU A 565 -15.98 25.26 16.57
N SER A 566 -16.58 24.65 17.59
CA SER A 566 -16.22 24.90 18.98
C SER A 566 -14.76 24.52 19.26
N MET A 567 -14.26 23.42 18.69
CA MET A 567 -12.86 23.02 18.85
C MET A 567 -11.90 23.99 18.15
N GLN A 568 -12.31 24.60 17.04
CA GLN A 568 -11.55 25.70 16.43
C GLN A 568 -11.45 26.91 17.36
N ASP A 569 -12.54 27.27 18.04
CA ASP A 569 -12.53 28.42 18.95
C ASP A 569 -11.72 28.17 20.23
N LEU A 570 -11.76 26.93 20.74
CA LEU A 570 -10.90 26.49 21.84
C LEU A 570 -9.43 26.50 21.43
N SER A 571 -9.10 25.95 20.25
CA SER A 571 -7.76 25.97 19.67
C SER A 571 -7.20 27.39 19.56
N LYS A 572 -8.03 28.35 19.12
CA LYS A 572 -7.63 29.77 19.08
C LYS A 572 -7.28 30.33 20.45
N GLN A 573 -7.94 29.91 21.55
CA GLN A 573 -7.58 30.38 22.89
C GLN A 573 -6.27 29.76 23.38
N PHE A 574 -6.08 28.46 23.16
CA PHE A 574 -4.86 27.75 23.56
C PHE A 574 -3.63 28.27 22.80
N LYS A 575 -3.75 28.48 21.48
CA LYS A 575 -2.67 29.04 20.65
C LYS A 575 -2.20 30.44 21.08
N LYS A 576 -3.13 31.30 21.53
CA LYS A 576 -2.78 32.64 22.06
C LYS A 576 -1.91 32.59 23.31
N LEU A 577 -2.03 31.51 24.08
CA LEU A 577 -1.31 31.28 25.33
C LEU A 577 -0.12 30.32 25.13
N HIS A 578 0.21 29.98 23.89
CA HIS A 578 1.27 29.02 23.53
C HIS A 578 1.12 27.64 24.21
N MET A 579 -0.12 27.21 24.41
CA MET A 579 -0.45 25.91 25.01
C MET A 579 -0.91 24.91 23.96
N GLU A 580 -0.61 23.63 24.18
CA GLU A 580 -1.04 22.54 23.32
C GLU A 580 -2.48 22.11 23.56
N LEU A 581 -3.17 21.75 22.48
CA LEU A 581 -4.50 21.16 22.51
C LEU A 581 -4.45 19.73 21.96
N ILE A 582 -4.85 18.78 22.80
CA ILE A 582 -5.04 17.38 22.41
C ILE A 582 -6.53 17.05 22.49
N LEU A 583 -7.09 16.53 21.41
CA LEU A 583 -8.49 16.11 21.34
C LEU A 583 -8.59 14.59 21.39
N THR A 584 -9.63 14.06 22.03
CA THR A 584 -9.87 12.61 22.12
C THR A 584 -11.11 12.20 21.33
N VAL A 585 -10.99 11.19 20.49
CA VAL A 585 -12.08 10.62 19.69
C VAL A 585 -12.24 9.13 19.97
N PRO A 586 -13.45 8.56 19.83
CA PRO A 586 -13.66 7.12 19.98
C PRO A 586 -12.97 6.35 18.85
N ALA A 587 -12.87 5.04 19.02
CA ALA A 587 -12.55 4.17 17.89
C ALA A 587 -13.64 4.29 16.80
N PRO A 588 -13.27 4.38 15.52
CA PRO A 588 -14.20 4.60 14.41
C PRO A 588 -14.96 3.34 13.97
N LEU A 589 -14.50 2.16 14.38
CA LEU A 589 -15.04 0.87 13.91
C LEU A 589 -15.63 0.05 15.06
N GLU A 590 -16.75 -0.60 14.77
CA GLU A 590 -17.33 -1.66 15.59
C GLU A 590 -16.48 -2.94 15.57
N TRP A 591 -16.89 -3.93 16.37
CA TRP A 591 -16.25 -5.24 16.47
C TRP A 591 -16.20 -6.03 15.15
N ASP A 592 -17.09 -5.74 14.19
CA ASP A 592 -17.11 -6.38 12.87
C ASP A 592 -16.34 -5.57 11.80
N ASN A 593 -15.53 -4.60 12.23
CA ASN A 593 -14.79 -3.65 11.40
C ASN A 593 -15.68 -2.74 10.53
N LYS A 594 -16.99 -2.61 10.83
CA LYS A 594 -17.84 -1.62 10.17
C LYS A 594 -17.73 -0.26 10.86
N PRO A 595 -17.79 0.85 10.11
CA PRO A 595 -17.87 2.18 10.69
C PRO A 595 -19.08 2.33 11.61
N ASN A 596 -18.85 2.84 12.82
CA ASN A 596 -19.91 3.17 13.78
C ASN A 596 -20.48 4.58 13.59
N ASN A 597 -19.93 5.35 12.63
CA ASN A 597 -20.26 6.74 12.33
C ASN A 597 -20.07 7.72 13.52
N LEU A 598 -19.34 7.33 14.57
CA LEU A 598 -19.02 8.25 15.67
C LEU A 598 -17.97 9.29 15.24
N VAL A 599 -16.98 8.86 14.46
CA VAL A 599 -15.99 9.73 13.83
C VAL A 599 -15.69 9.25 12.41
N THR A 600 -15.91 10.12 11.42
CA THR A 600 -15.58 9.85 10.01
C THR A 600 -14.17 10.34 9.66
N PRO A 601 -13.57 9.89 8.54
CA PRO A 601 -12.24 10.36 8.12
C PRO A 601 -12.20 11.87 7.88
N ASP A 602 -13.25 12.44 7.30
CA ASP A 602 -13.36 13.89 7.07
C ASP A 602 -13.45 14.67 8.39
N GLU A 603 -14.23 14.19 9.36
CA GLU A 603 -14.33 14.77 10.70
C GLU A 603 -12.98 14.69 11.42
N PHE A 604 -12.31 13.54 11.36
CA PHE A 604 -11.00 13.33 11.97
C PHE A 604 -9.95 14.26 11.37
N LYS A 605 -9.91 14.41 10.04
CA LYS A 605 -9.02 15.35 9.36
C LYS A 605 -9.24 16.78 9.87
N LYS A 606 -10.49 17.26 9.92
CA LYS A 606 -10.82 18.59 10.45
C LYS A 606 -10.36 18.77 11.90
N LEU A 607 -10.49 17.73 12.74
CA LEU A 607 -9.99 17.78 14.12
C LEU A 607 -8.45 17.89 14.17
N THR A 608 -7.72 17.15 13.33
CA THR A 608 -6.24 17.23 13.26
C THR A 608 -5.71 18.56 12.73
N GLU A 609 -6.50 19.28 11.92
CA GLU A 609 -6.14 20.62 11.43
C GLU A 609 -6.22 21.66 12.55
N VAL A 610 -7.10 21.45 13.54
CA VAL A 610 -7.38 22.44 14.58
C VAL A 610 -6.66 22.14 15.90
N SER A 611 -6.17 20.93 16.12
CA SER A 611 -5.40 20.56 17.31
C SER A 611 -3.93 20.29 17.02
N ASP A 612 -3.13 20.17 18.07
CA ASP A 612 -1.75 19.71 17.99
C ASP A 612 -1.71 18.19 17.84
N PHE A 613 -2.55 17.49 18.61
CA PHE A 613 -2.77 16.06 18.47
C PHE A 613 -4.26 15.68 18.52
N VAL A 614 -4.60 14.55 17.90
CA VAL A 614 -5.87 13.84 18.10
C VAL A 614 -5.57 12.41 18.54
N GLN A 615 -6.03 12.05 19.73
CA GLN A 615 -5.94 10.70 20.28
C GLN A 615 -7.15 9.87 19.89
N ILE A 616 -6.91 8.66 19.40
CA ILE A 616 -7.94 7.66 19.11
C ILE A 616 -7.98 6.65 20.26
N MET A 617 -9.16 6.35 20.79
CA MET A 617 -9.36 5.38 21.88
C MET A 617 -9.31 3.92 21.38
N THR A 618 -8.19 3.50 20.79
CA THR A 618 -7.94 2.16 20.22
C THR A 618 -7.56 1.09 21.26
N TYR A 619 -8.19 1.14 22.45
CA TYR A 619 -7.82 0.27 23.58
C TYR A 619 -9.00 -0.38 24.31
N ASP A 620 -10.22 -0.26 23.78
CA ASP A 620 -11.45 -0.88 24.32
C ASP A 620 -12.29 -1.50 23.20
N TYR A 621 -11.85 -2.66 22.70
CA TYR A 621 -12.63 -3.43 21.75
C TYR A 621 -13.81 -4.13 22.43
N HIS A 622 -15.04 -3.85 21.98
CA HIS A 622 -16.26 -4.44 22.51
C HIS A 622 -16.94 -5.34 21.49
N GLY A 623 -16.60 -6.63 21.53
CA GLY A 623 -17.23 -7.66 20.70
C GLY A 623 -18.20 -8.58 21.46
N ASN A 624 -19.00 -9.32 20.70
CA ASN A 624 -19.93 -10.32 21.24
C ASN A 624 -19.25 -11.61 21.72
N LYS A 625 -17.92 -11.73 21.56
CA LYS A 625 -17.12 -12.91 21.91
C LYS A 625 -15.77 -12.47 22.47
N PRO A 626 -15.10 -13.32 23.28
CA PRO A 626 -13.74 -13.05 23.74
C PRO A 626 -12.78 -12.96 22.56
N ALA A 627 -12.19 -11.79 22.32
CA ALA A 627 -11.37 -11.55 21.13
C ALA A 627 -10.18 -10.58 21.38
N GLY A 628 -9.65 -10.55 22.61
CA GLY A 628 -8.62 -9.59 22.99
C GLY A 628 -9.17 -8.33 23.63
N VAL A 629 -8.27 -7.48 24.12
CA VAL A 629 -8.62 -6.14 24.63
C VAL A 629 -8.73 -5.13 23.49
N ALA A 630 -7.87 -5.26 22.47
CA ALA A 630 -7.87 -4.38 21.32
C ALA A 630 -7.27 -5.07 20.09
N PRO A 631 -7.80 -6.21 19.62
CA PRO A 631 -7.17 -7.11 18.64
C PRO A 631 -6.44 -6.38 17.51
N TYR A 632 -5.23 -6.86 17.17
CA TYR A 632 -4.29 -6.12 16.30
C TYR A 632 -4.89 -5.72 14.95
N ASP A 633 -5.65 -6.60 14.30
CA ASP A 633 -6.33 -6.29 13.04
C ASP A 633 -7.37 -5.16 13.18
N TRP A 634 -8.13 -5.15 14.28
CA TRP A 634 -9.11 -4.07 14.54
C TRP A 634 -8.41 -2.74 14.84
N PHE A 635 -7.34 -2.79 15.62
CA PHE A 635 -6.48 -1.64 15.88
C PHE A 635 -5.94 -1.07 14.56
N GLU A 636 -5.38 -1.92 13.69
CA GLU A 636 -4.87 -1.54 12.37
C GLU A 636 -5.97 -0.96 11.48
N ASN A 637 -7.15 -1.58 11.44
CA ASN A 637 -8.28 -1.10 10.65
C ASN A 637 -8.76 0.28 11.13
N CYS A 638 -8.76 0.55 12.44
CA CYS A 638 -9.11 1.87 12.98
C CYS A 638 -8.11 2.95 12.52
N VAL A 639 -6.81 2.65 12.59
CA VAL A 639 -5.73 3.51 12.11
C VAL A 639 -5.87 3.75 10.60
N PHE A 640 -6.11 2.69 9.84
CA PHE A 640 -6.23 2.76 8.39
C PHE A 640 -7.46 3.56 7.93
N TYR A 641 -8.62 3.30 8.55
CA TYR A 641 -9.88 3.95 8.19
C TYR A 641 -9.80 5.48 8.31
N LEU A 642 -9.12 6.00 9.34
CA LEU A 642 -9.04 7.44 9.60
C LEU A 642 -7.93 8.16 8.82
N GLY A 643 -7.00 7.44 8.17
CA GLY A 643 -5.88 8.06 7.45
C GLY A 643 -4.95 8.83 8.39
N THR A 644 -4.48 8.18 9.44
CA THR A 644 -3.65 8.77 10.51
C THR A 644 -2.28 9.26 10.06
N GLY A 645 -1.63 10.08 10.88
CA GLY A 645 -0.26 10.56 10.63
C GLY A 645 0.40 11.19 11.86
N PRO A 646 1.34 12.14 11.68
CA PRO A 646 2.17 12.72 12.75
C PRO A 646 1.42 13.36 13.93
N LYS A 647 0.20 13.86 13.69
CA LYS A 647 -0.67 14.45 14.71
C LYS A 647 -1.59 13.45 15.40
N THR A 648 -1.45 12.16 15.15
CA THR A 648 -2.30 11.14 15.74
C THR A 648 -1.61 10.46 16.93
N LEU A 649 -2.37 10.23 18.00
CA LEU A 649 -1.95 9.37 19.11
C LEU A 649 -2.81 8.10 19.13
N ALA A 650 -2.20 6.94 18.94
CA ALA A 650 -2.87 5.66 19.15
C ALA A 650 -2.99 5.36 20.64
N GLY A 651 -4.20 5.09 21.10
CA GLY A 651 -4.40 4.71 22.48
C GLY A 651 -3.99 3.25 22.75
N LEU A 652 -3.36 3.00 23.91
CA LEU A 652 -2.91 1.68 24.37
C LEU A 652 -3.51 1.35 25.75
N ASN A 653 -3.94 0.10 25.94
CA ASN A 653 -4.40 -0.41 27.22
C ASN A 653 -3.24 -0.92 28.07
N TYR A 654 -3.19 -0.51 29.34
CA TYR A 654 -2.32 -1.10 30.38
C TYR A 654 -3.10 -1.99 31.36
N TYR A 655 -4.35 -2.31 31.04
CA TYR A 655 -5.22 -3.22 31.78
C TYR A 655 -5.76 -4.32 30.84
N GLY A 656 -6.36 -5.35 31.43
CA GLY A 656 -6.93 -6.48 30.70
C GLY A 656 -8.45 -6.61 30.86
N TYR A 657 -9.00 -7.62 30.17
CA TYR A 657 -10.39 -8.05 30.33
C TYR A 657 -10.48 -9.54 30.62
N GLU A 658 -11.29 -9.90 31.61
CA GLU A 658 -11.73 -11.27 31.87
C GLU A 658 -13.10 -11.51 31.26
N PHE A 659 -13.19 -12.56 30.45
CA PHE A 659 -14.42 -13.01 29.83
C PHE A 659 -14.91 -14.28 30.53
N SER A 660 -16.06 -14.20 31.21
CA SER A 660 -16.66 -15.33 31.92
C SER A 660 -18.18 -15.32 31.79
N LYS A 661 -18.79 -16.46 31.43
CA LYS A 661 -20.26 -16.64 31.37
C LYS A 661 -21.03 -15.49 30.67
N GLY A 662 -20.50 -14.97 29.56
CA GLY A 662 -21.11 -13.87 28.80
C GLY A 662 -20.95 -12.48 29.40
N LYS A 663 -20.14 -12.33 30.46
CA LYS A 663 -19.75 -11.04 31.05
C LYS A 663 -18.29 -10.73 30.74
N MET A 664 -18.00 -9.44 30.62
CA MET A 664 -16.66 -8.89 30.45
C MET A 664 -16.37 -7.98 31.65
N GLU A 665 -15.26 -8.20 32.33
CA GLU A 665 -14.84 -7.41 33.49
C GLU A 665 -13.40 -6.95 33.34
N ALA A 666 -13.10 -5.70 33.71
CA ALA A 666 -11.74 -5.19 33.71
C ALA A 666 -10.86 -5.92 34.73
N VAL A 667 -9.60 -6.15 34.36
CA VAL A 667 -8.60 -6.85 35.16
C VAL A 667 -7.41 -5.93 35.37
N THR A 668 -7.13 -5.63 36.64
CA THR A 668 -5.91 -4.95 37.06
C THR A 668 -4.73 -5.93 37.03
N PHE A 669 -3.52 -5.46 36.72
CA PHE A 669 -2.46 -5.57 37.71
C PHE A 669 -2.35 -6.81 38.60
N ASP A 670 -2.61 -6.56 39.88
CA ASP A 670 -2.56 -7.51 40.97
C ASP A 670 -3.48 -8.71 40.75
N ARG A 671 -4.69 -8.49 40.19
CA ARG A 671 -5.63 -9.57 39.87
C ARG A 671 -5.03 -10.48 38.80
N TYR A 672 -4.46 -9.90 37.75
CA TYR A 672 -3.81 -10.67 36.68
C TYR A 672 -2.66 -11.52 37.23
N LEU A 673 -1.73 -10.94 37.99
CA LEU A 673 -0.59 -11.67 38.56
C LEU A 673 -1.03 -12.79 39.51
N LYS A 674 -2.07 -12.55 40.33
CA LYS A 674 -2.63 -13.56 41.22
C LYS A 674 -3.18 -14.76 40.44
N VAL A 675 -3.90 -14.52 39.34
CA VAL A 675 -4.46 -15.59 38.50
C VAL A 675 -3.35 -16.28 37.67
N LEU A 676 -2.36 -15.52 37.22
CA LEU A 676 -1.19 -16.02 36.48
C LEU A 676 -0.38 -17.00 37.34
N LYS A 677 -0.19 -16.74 38.63
CA LYS A 677 0.57 -17.62 39.54
C LYS A 677 -0.13 -18.95 39.86
N SER A 678 -1.41 -19.12 39.52
CA SER A 678 -2.15 -20.38 39.76
C SER A 678 -1.71 -21.48 38.79
N ASP A 679 -1.50 -22.70 39.29
CA ASP A 679 -1.19 -23.87 38.46
C ASP A 679 -2.35 -24.31 37.56
N GLN A 680 -3.57 -23.86 37.86
CA GLN A 680 -4.79 -24.18 37.11
C GLN A 680 -5.00 -23.31 35.87
N THR A 681 -4.01 -22.49 35.49
CA THR A 681 -4.11 -21.56 34.36
C THR A 681 -3.04 -21.82 33.31
N THR A 682 -3.43 -21.66 32.05
CA THR A 682 -2.54 -21.85 30.89
C THR A 682 -2.47 -20.55 30.10
N LEU A 683 -1.25 -20.05 29.89
CA LEU A 683 -0.98 -18.93 29.02
C LEU A 683 -0.74 -19.46 27.60
N SER A 684 -1.41 -18.90 26.60
CA SER A 684 -1.12 -19.18 25.19
C SER A 684 -1.25 -17.93 24.35
N PHE A 685 -0.55 -17.90 23.21
CA PHE A 685 -0.71 -16.82 22.24
C PHE A 685 -1.95 -17.07 21.38
N ASP A 686 -2.73 -16.03 21.13
CA ASP A 686 -3.90 -16.06 20.26
C ASP A 686 -3.56 -15.38 18.94
N GLU A 687 -3.22 -16.16 17.91
CA GLU A 687 -2.81 -15.64 16.60
C GLU A 687 -3.88 -14.80 15.89
N THR A 688 -5.15 -14.89 16.33
CA THR A 688 -6.23 -14.08 15.75
C THR A 688 -6.25 -12.67 16.31
N SER A 689 -6.13 -12.51 17.62
CA SER A 689 -6.06 -11.19 18.26
C SER A 689 -4.65 -10.61 18.30
N MET A 690 -3.63 -11.45 18.07
CA MET A 690 -2.21 -11.16 18.27
C MET A 690 -1.91 -10.75 19.72
N GLU A 691 -2.57 -11.40 20.67
CA GLU A 691 -2.44 -11.17 22.10
C GLU A 691 -2.27 -12.49 22.85
N HIS A 692 -1.62 -12.45 24.01
CA HIS A 692 -1.62 -13.60 24.91
C HIS A 692 -2.94 -13.66 25.68
N LYS A 693 -3.45 -14.88 25.84
CA LYS A 693 -4.61 -15.18 26.67
C LYS A 693 -4.26 -16.15 27.77
N LEU A 694 -4.75 -15.86 28.98
CA LEU A 694 -4.67 -16.73 30.13
C LEU A 694 -6.01 -17.45 30.29
N LYS A 695 -6.01 -18.76 30.04
CA LYS A 695 -7.20 -19.60 30.17
C LYS A 695 -7.30 -20.16 31.58
N THR A 696 -8.46 -20.00 32.21
CA THR A 696 -8.83 -20.66 33.47
C THR A 696 -9.85 -21.77 33.19
N GLN A 697 -10.33 -22.45 34.23
CA GLN A 697 -11.41 -23.44 34.07
C GLN A 697 -12.73 -22.83 33.56
N THR A 698 -13.00 -21.56 33.88
CA THR A 698 -14.32 -20.93 33.67
C THR A 698 -14.27 -19.61 32.90
N SER A 699 -13.08 -19.09 32.61
CA SER A 699 -12.87 -17.78 32.00
C SER A 699 -11.63 -17.73 31.11
N VAL A 700 -11.56 -16.69 30.29
CA VAL A 700 -10.37 -16.32 29.51
C VAL A 700 -10.02 -14.88 29.83
N ILE A 701 -8.76 -14.61 30.15
CA ILE A 701 -8.27 -13.28 30.46
C ILE A 701 -7.31 -12.85 29.35
N TYR A 702 -7.56 -11.70 28.74
CA TYR A 702 -6.59 -11.02 27.89
C TYR A 702 -5.99 -9.86 28.69
N TYR A 703 -4.66 -9.82 28.78
CA TYR A 703 -3.93 -8.77 29.47
C TYR A 703 -2.67 -8.46 28.63
N PRO A 704 -2.23 -7.19 28.50
CA PRO A 704 -1.08 -6.82 27.68
C PRO A 704 0.18 -7.64 27.99
N THR A 705 0.98 -7.90 26.96
CA THR A 705 2.33 -8.45 27.08
C THR A 705 3.29 -7.61 26.28
N LEU A 706 4.60 -7.81 26.46
CA LEU A 706 5.59 -7.08 25.65
C LEU A 706 5.40 -7.33 24.15
N THR A 707 5.00 -8.54 23.76
CA THR A 707 4.66 -8.86 22.37
C THR A 707 3.52 -7.99 21.85
N SER A 708 2.38 -7.94 22.56
CA SER A 708 1.21 -7.20 22.08
C SER A 708 1.42 -5.68 22.09
N LEU A 709 2.18 -5.17 23.05
CA LEU A 709 2.56 -3.76 23.11
C LEU A 709 3.60 -3.39 22.04
N GLU A 710 4.65 -4.21 21.84
CA GLU A 710 5.68 -3.98 20.82
C GLU A 710 5.07 -3.94 19.42
N LEU A 711 4.12 -4.83 19.10
CA LEU A 711 3.38 -4.83 17.84
C LEU A 711 2.71 -3.47 17.56
N ARG A 712 2.00 -2.91 18.55
CA ARG A 712 1.27 -1.64 18.40
C ARG A 712 2.21 -0.44 18.38
N ILE A 713 3.29 -0.46 19.17
CA ILE A 713 4.30 0.60 19.16
C ILE A 713 5.05 0.60 17.81
N ASN A 714 5.38 -0.59 17.28
CA ASN A 714 6.00 -0.72 15.95
C ASN A 714 5.06 -0.22 14.85
N MET A 715 3.75 -0.47 14.97
CA MET A 715 2.75 0.09 14.06
C MET A 715 2.71 1.61 14.17
N ALA A 716 2.61 2.17 15.38
CA ALA A 716 2.61 3.62 15.59
C ALA A 716 3.85 4.26 14.96
N HIS A 717 5.03 3.66 15.13
CA HIS A 717 6.26 4.10 14.47
C HIS A 717 6.19 4.03 12.94
N ARG A 718 5.63 2.96 12.37
CA ARG A 718 5.48 2.79 10.91
C ARG A 718 4.60 3.87 10.28
N TYR A 719 3.60 4.35 11.03
CA TYR A 719 2.66 5.37 10.59
C TYR A 719 2.96 6.77 11.14
N GLU A 720 4.17 6.97 11.72
CA GLU A 720 4.62 8.23 12.31
C GLU A 720 3.69 8.76 13.44
N MET A 721 2.95 7.88 14.10
CA MET A 721 2.00 8.22 15.16
C MET A 721 2.65 8.17 16.53
N GLY A 722 2.19 9.02 17.44
CA GLY A 722 2.46 8.85 18.87
C GLY A 722 1.58 7.78 19.51
N ILE A 723 1.85 7.50 20.79
CA ILE A 723 1.08 6.58 21.62
C ILE A 723 0.54 7.30 22.87
N ALA A 724 -0.65 6.91 23.30
CA ALA A 724 -1.32 7.41 24.49
C ALA A 724 -1.75 6.25 25.40
N ILE A 725 -1.15 6.15 26.58
CA ILE A 725 -1.35 5.01 27.48
C ILE A 725 -2.40 5.36 28.52
N TRP A 726 -3.54 4.65 28.50
CA TRP A 726 -4.60 4.83 29.48
C TRP A 726 -4.27 4.12 30.79
N ASP A 727 -4.38 4.85 31.90
CA ASP A 727 -4.06 4.43 33.27
C ASP A 727 -2.67 3.78 33.39
N TYR A 728 -1.62 4.60 33.31
CA TYR A 728 -0.23 4.16 33.27
C TYR A 728 0.17 3.26 34.45
N GLY A 729 -0.45 3.46 35.62
CA GLY A 729 -0.19 2.65 36.81
C GLY A 729 -0.79 1.25 36.76
N GLN A 730 -1.73 0.96 35.85
CA GLN A 730 -2.35 -0.36 35.75
C GLN A 730 -1.48 -1.40 35.06
N GLY A 731 -0.42 -0.98 34.37
CA GLY A 731 0.49 -1.88 33.68
C GLY A 731 1.46 -2.58 34.62
N LEU A 732 2.11 -3.62 34.11
CA LEU A 732 3.31 -4.17 34.73
C LEU A 732 4.47 -3.21 34.45
N ASP A 733 5.28 -2.89 35.46
CA ASP A 733 6.21 -1.75 35.38
C ASP A 733 7.24 -1.93 34.25
N TYR A 734 7.60 -3.17 33.93
CA TYR A 734 8.54 -3.50 32.85
C TYR A 734 7.98 -3.19 31.45
N PHE A 735 6.68 -2.88 31.29
CA PHE A 735 6.13 -2.36 30.03
C PHE A 735 6.78 -1.03 29.63
N SER A 736 7.22 -0.24 30.62
CA SER A 736 7.99 0.99 30.37
C SER A 736 9.34 0.76 29.69
N ASN A 737 9.82 -0.49 29.61
CA ASN A 737 11.01 -0.83 28.82
C ASN A 737 10.79 -0.75 27.31
N LEU A 738 9.54 -0.72 26.85
CA LEU A 738 9.21 -0.47 25.44
C LEU A 738 9.16 1.02 25.09
N LEU A 739 9.14 1.87 26.11
CA LEU A 739 9.16 3.31 25.96
C LEU A 739 10.59 3.80 25.74
N ILE A 740 10.69 4.88 24.98
CA ILE A 740 11.90 5.42 24.39
C ILE A 740 12.45 6.48 25.31
#